data_AF-A0A1C5SJC3-F1
#
_entry.id   AF-A0A1C5SJC3-F1
#
_cell.length_a   1.000
_cell.length_b   1.000
_cell.length_c   1.000
_cell.angle_alpha   90.00
_cell.angle_beta   90.00
_cell.angle_gamma   90.00
#
_symmetry.space_group_name_H-M   'P 1'
#
loop_
_entity.id
_entity.type
_entity.pdbx_description
1 polymer ?
#
loop_
_entity_poly.entity_id
_entity_poly.type
_entity_poly.pdbx_seq_one_letter_code
_entity_poly.pdbx_strand_id
1 'polypeptide(L)'
;MKDYLVCILFWTIFTVMLYMFGKAVSREEKSVSGNFISGYLVYSFFVATGAIPMQLADLPWMVFAVYMGVLWIGIAGVILYTAKKKKFGFYSIRVKEYIAENWFLYVMCAVVILMMAFYYAGFWLGNHLDDGYYITKVVTMPYTRIGGNYNYSAGIPGTGISSYIVNTWEIEASVYVKLLGAAPTLYLRLFQSAFYYFLFVNVMKYLTEQVVKTAGIKVSRNTAQYVAAILPLISTYYLYLTNSKILVLRDMFFLQTGMFLGATMVRLCGISIFMILYLKYGTRKKTVPMVIGYIAVSVVLVSKSTIALPIILVSAFSAGLIWLACEYGKKERIAGILLGIVYIAAGIILPNNEGIAQVVKNDITSSLTSIALYPFILIFVCSFLLKNKTIYKLNAQFVLMVLLIITPEYNDVFELCSVYGFVGGRAWTAVVYYFIVLNMGYLCYILYRVTEKDMLPGVVSVCMSAVLTVVMLGGFVQNGGEVLPDNPVKKADVVNSLRVMKNNKYFIPNSTILLGEELEKLTDETGDQLCVVMPKLVVDNDALHSLAVSIRAYAPDIISASAMERYTMSNNPALSEYKQVNYDAFVADPNQENADKLEKELDGTGVNCIVTQSPDYKERFDGMGYSLKASTEDGRYFIWYKAE
;
A
#
# COMPACT_ATOMS: atom_id res chain seq x y z
N MET A 1 16.35 -7.08 -17.99
CA MET A 1 15.36 -7.75 -18.87
C MET A 1 14.83 -9.03 -18.27
N LYS A 2 15.67 -9.96 -17.79
CA LYS A 2 15.23 -11.19 -17.11
C LYS A 2 14.21 -10.93 -16.00
N ASP A 3 14.53 -10.08 -15.03
CA ASP A 3 13.66 -9.78 -13.87
C ASP A 3 12.28 -9.27 -14.30
N TYR A 4 12.24 -8.35 -15.27
CA TYR A 4 11.00 -7.84 -15.84
C TYR A 4 10.14 -8.97 -16.44
N LEU A 5 10.73 -9.86 -17.24
CA LEU A 5 10.00 -10.96 -17.87
C LEU A 5 9.47 -11.96 -16.83
N VAL A 6 10.29 -12.30 -15.83
CA VAL A 6 9.92 -13.22 -14.75
C VAL A 6 8.77 -12.64 -13.92
N CYS A 7 8.83 -11.35 -13.56
CA CYS A 7 7.75 -10.68 -12.83
C CYS A 7 6.46 -10.57 -13.66
N ILE A 8 6.54 -10.23 -14.95
CA ILE A 8 5.38 -10.19 -15.86
C ILE A 8 4.72 -11.57 -15.92
N LEU A 9 5.51 -12.63 -16.12
CA LEU A 9 5.01 -13.99 -16.20
C LEU A 9 4.33 -14.40 -14.89
N PHE A 10 4.99 -14.16 -13.76
CA PHE A 10 4.45 -14.45 -12.43
C PHE A 10 3.10 -13.78 -12.21
N TRP A 11 3.01 -12.46 -12.37
CA TRP A 11 1.76 -11.73 -12.09
C TRP A 11 0.64 -12.08 -13.07
N THR A 12 0.97 -12.43 -14.31
CA THR A 12 -0.01 -12.93 -15.28
C THR A 12 -0.59 -14.27 -14.81
N ILE A 13 0.27 -15.23 -14.48
CA ILE A 13 -0.14 -16.56 -13.99
C ILE A 13 -0.93 -16.41 -12.69
N PHE A 14 -0.43 -15.61 -11.75
CA PHE A 14 -1.06 -15.39 -10.46
C PHE A 14 -2.45 -14.76 -10.61
N THR A 15 -2.61 -13.75 -11.47
CA THR A 15 -3.91 -13.13 -11.74
C THR A 15 -4.91 -14.13 -12.33
N VAL A 16 -4.47 -14.96 -13.28
CA VAL A 16 -5.30 -16.03 -13.85
C VAL A 16 -5.66 -17.08 -12.81
N MET A 17 -4.70 -17.49 -11.97
CA MET A 17 -4.93 -18.42 -10.87
C MET A 17 -5.99 -17.89 -9.91
N LEU A 18 -5.90 -16.62 -9.49
CA LEU A 18 -6.88 -15.99 -8.61
C LEU A 18 -8.27 -15.96 -9.26
N TYR A 19 -8.38 -15.55 -10.52
CA TYR A 19 -9.66 -15.60 -11.25
C TYR A 19 -10.25 -17.02 -11.27
N MET A 20 -9.45 -18.02 -11.64
CA MET A 20 -9.89 -19.41 -11.74
C MET A 20 -10.27 -19.99 -10.37
N PHE A 21 -9.51 -19.65 -9.33
CA PHE A 21 -9.79 -20.04 -7.97
C PHE A 21 -11.12 -19.46 -7.49
N GLY A 22 -11.36 -18.17 -7.76
CA GLY A 22 -12.63 -17.51 -7.49
C GLY A 22 -13.83 -18.17 -8.17
N LYS A 23 -13.67 -18.58 -9.44
CA LYS A 23 -14.67 -19.35 -10.19
C LYS A 23 -14.90 -20.74 -9.60
N ALA A 24 -13.85 -21.41 -9.13
CA ALA A 24 -13.94 -22.72 -8.51
C ALA A 24 -14.73 -22.67 -7.19
N VAL A 25 -14.38 -21.75 -6.29
CA VAL A 25 -14.99 -21.62 -4.96
C VAL A 25 -16.38 -20.97 -5.00
N SER A 26 -16.71 -20.20 -6.04
CA SER A 26 -18.04 -19.62 -6.14
C SER A 26 -19.08 -20.60 -6.65
N ARG A 27 -20.26 -20.56 -6.02
CA ARG A 27 -21.46 -21.30 -6.45
C ARG A 27 -22.35 -20.51 -7.40
N GLU A 28 -22.14 -19.19 -7.48
CA GLU A 28 -22.92 -18.29 -8.33
C GLU A 28 -22.08 -17.86 -9.53
N GLU A 29 -22.72 -17.69 -10.68
CA GLU A 29 -22.07 -17.07 -11.84
C GLU A 29 -21.83 -15.58 -11.57
N LYS A 30 -20.57 -15.18 -11.71
CA LYS A 30 -20.09 -13.80 -11.47
C LYS A 30 -19.36 -13.30 -12.70
N SER A 31 -19.23 -11.98 -12.79
CA SER A 31 -18.32 -11.32 -13.73
C SER A 31 -16.86 -11.73 -13.49
N VAL A 32 -16.00 -11.36 -14.44
CA VAL A 32 -14.54 -11.53 -14.32
C VAL A 32 -14.03 -10.92 -13.03
N SER A 33 -14.34 -9.64 -12.79
CA SER A 33 -13.92 -8.91 -11.60
C SER A 33 -14.45 -9.57 -10.32
N GLY A 34 -15.71 -10.03 -10.33
CA GLY A 34 -16.29 -10.72 -9.18
C GLY A 34 -15.60 -12.03 -8.84
N ASN A 35 -15.21 -12.83 -9.84
CA ASN A 35 -14.43 -14.05 -9.62
C ASN A 35 -13.01 -13.71 -9.17
N PHE A 36 -12.33 -12.79 -9.82
CA PHE A 36 -10.98 -12.35 -9.44
C PHE A 36 -10.89 -11.87 -7.99
N ILE A 37 -11.78 -10.97 -7.55
CA ILE A 37 -11.82 -10.47 -6.17
C ILE A 37 -12.13 -11.61 -5.19
N SER A 38 -13.05 -12.50 -5.54
CA SER A 38 -13.38 -13.64 -4.66
C SER A 38 -12.19 -14.58 -4.49
N GLY A 39 -11.46 -14.85 -5.57
CA GLY A 39 -10.24 -15.66 -5.52
C GLY A 39 -9.15 -14.99 -4.71
N TYR A 40 -8.92 -13.68 -4.91
CA TYR A 40 -7.96 -12.91 -4.12
C TYR A 40 -8.29 -12.91 -2.63
N LEU A 41 -9.56 -12.71 -2.25
CA LEU A 41 -9.98 -12.70 -0.85
C LEU A 41 -9.85 -14.06 -0.19
N VAL A 42 -10.26 -15.14 -0.87
CA VAL A 42 -10.13 -16.51 -0.33
C VAL A 42 -8.66 -16.91 -0.24
N TYR A 43 -7.85 -16.57 -1.26
CA TYR A 43 -6.40 -16.76 -1.22
C TYR A 43 -5.77 -16.03 -0.03
N SER A 44 -6.01 -14.73 0.07
CA SER A 44 -5.45 -13.88 1.14
C SER A 44 -5.92 -14.34 2.52
N PHE A 45 -7.15 -14.84 2.64
CA PHE A 45 -7.66 -15.38 3.90
C PHE A 45 -6.85 -16.61 4.33
N PHE A 46 -6.62 -17.56 3.42
CA PHE A 46 -5.80 -18.73 3.76
C PHE A 46 -4.36 -18.32 4.11
N VAL A 47 -3.73 -17.44 3.32
CA VAL A 47 -2.42 -16.87 3.64
C VAL A 47 -2.41 -16.27 5.04
N ALA A 48 -3.38 -15.42 5.39
CA ALA A 48 -3.48 -14.79 6.71
C ALA A 48 -3.65 -15.82 7.84
N THR A 49 -4.55 -16.79 7.68
CA THR A 49 -4.81 -17.81 8.71
C THR A 49 -3.63 -18.75 8.95
N GLY A 50 -2.77 -18.95 7.95
CA GLY A 50 -1.51 -19.68 8.14
C GLY A 50 -0.40 -18.79 8.69
N ALA A 51 -0.20 -17.61 8.09
CA ALA A 51 0.91 -16.73 8.41
C ALA A 51 0.81 -16.11 9.81
N ILE A 52 -0.36 -15.63 10.24
CA ILE A 52 -0.52 -14.96 11.54
C ILE A 52 -0.09 -15.89 12.69
N PRO A 53 -0.60 -17.13 12.82
CA PRO A 53 -0.12 -18.06 13.85
C PRO A 53 1.37 -18.36 13.74
N MET A 54 1.92 -18.50 12.53
CA MET A 54 3.36 -18.78 12.34
C MET A 54 4.25 -17.59 12.74
N GLN A 55 3.80 -16.35 12.51
CA GLN A 55 4.47 -15.15 13.00
C GLN A 55 4.36 -15.04 14.52
N LEU A 56 3.19 -15.28 15.10
CA LEU A 56 3.02 -15.28 16.57
C LEU A 56 3.86 -16.37 17.26
N ALA A 57 4.08 -17.50 16.60
CA ALA A 57 4.92 -18.59 17.08
C ALA A 57 6.43 -18.42 16.74
N ASP A 58 6.81 -17.30 16.11
CA ASP A 58 8.18 -17.00 15.68
C ASP A 58 8.87 -18.16 14.93
N LEU A 59 8.15 -18.76 13.97
CA LEU A 59 8.71 -19.87 13.20
C LEU A 59 9.83 -19.41 12.25
N PRO A 60 10.64 -20.35 11.72
CA PRO A 60 11.56 -20.05 10.62
C PRO A 60 10.79 -19.71 9.33
N TRP A 61 11.31 -18.78 8.54
CA TRP A 61 10.71 -18.39 7.25
C TRP A 61 10.46 -19.57 6.30
N MET A 62 11.38 -20.55 6.29
CA MET A 62 11.27 -21.73 5.43
C MET A 62 9.96 -22.52 5.67
N VAL A 63 9.46 -22.54 6.92
CA VAL A 63 8.18 -23.20 7.24
C VAL A 63 7.03 -22.52 6.50
N PHE A 64 7.01 -21.18 6.49
CA PHE A 64 6.01 -20.41 5.77
C PHE A 64 6.15 -20.57 4.24
N ALA A 65 7.38 -20.61 3.71
CA ALA A 65 7.62 -20.84 2.29
C ALA A 65 7.08 -22.21 1.82
N VAL A 66 7.29 -23.27 2.62
CA VAL A 66 6.72 -24.61 2.35
C VAL A 66 5.19 -24.56 2.43
N TYR A 67 4.63 -23.90 3.44
CA TYR A 67 3.19 -23.69 3.57
C TYR A 67 2.60 -23.02 2.32
N MET A 68 3.24 -21.97 1.79
CA MET A 68 2.82 -21.29 0.57
C MET A 68 2.83 -22.22 -0.65
N GLY A 69 3.86 -23.06 -0.77
CA GLY A 69 3.93 -24.10 -1.81
C GLY A 69 2.75 -25.09 -1.72
N VAL A 70 2.47 -25.61 -0.52
CA VAL A 70 1.33 -26.51 -0.26
C VAL A 70 0.00 -25.81 -0.57
N LEU A 71 -0.15 -24.55 -0.18
CA LEU A 71 -1.34 -23.75 -0.45
C LEU A 71 -1.58 -23.59 -1.96
N TRP A 72 -0.54 -23.28 -2.74
CA TRP A 72 -0.65 -23.16 -4.20
C TRP A 72 -1.00 -24.50 -4.87
N ILE A 73 -0.39 -25.61 -4.44
CA ILE A 73 -0.76 -26.96 -4.91
C ILE A 73 -2.22 -27.27 -4.58
N GLY A 74 -2.67 -26.95 -3.36
CA GLY A 74 -4.06 -27.13 -2.95
C GLY A 74 -5.04 -26.30 -3.79
N ILE A 75 -4.71 -25.03 -4.07
CA ILE A 75 -5.49 -24.15 -4.94
C ILE A 75 -5.59 -24.73 -6.35
N ALA A 76 -4.47 -25.16 -6.94
CA ALA A 76 -4.45 -25.80 -8.24
C ALA A 76 -5.33 -27.06 -8.26
N GLY A 77 -5.23 -27.90 -7.22
CA GLY A 77 -6.07 -29.09 -7.04
C GLY A 77 -7.57 -28.76 -7.00
N VAL A 78 -7.96 -27.73 -6.23
CA VAL A 78 -9.36 -27.26 -6.15
C VAL A 78 -9.85 -26.75 -7.50
N ILE A 79 -9.02 -25.99 -8.23
CA ILE A 79 -9.36 -25.51 -9.57
C ILE A 79 -9.60 -26.70 -10.51
N LEU A 80 -8.68 -27.66 -10.57
CA LEU A 80 -8.77 -28.82 -11.46
C LEU A 80 -9.97 -29.72 -11.12
N TYR A 81 -10.16 -30.04 -9.84
CA TYR A 81 -11.30 -30.82 -9.37
C TYR A 81 -12.63 -30.17 -9.76
N THR A 82 -12.76 -28.87 -9.52
CA THR A 82 -14.01 -28.16 -9.79
C THR A 82 -14.23 -27.96 -11.29
N ALA A 83 -13.18 -27.70 -12.07
CA ALA A 83 -13.25 -27.60 -13.52
C ALA A 83 -13.79 -28.90 -14.13
N LYS A 84 -13.31 -30.06 -13.67
CA LYS A 84 -13.79 -31.38 -14.09
C LYS A 84 -15.26 -31.59 -13.68
N LYS A 85 -15.61 -31.29 -12.42
CA LYS A 85 -16.96 -31.50 -11.87
C LYS A 85 -18.03 -30.61 -12.51
N LYS A 86 -17.73 -29.31 -12.69
CA LYS A 86 -18.66 -28.31 -13.22
C LYS A 86 -18.54 -28.10 -14.74
N LYS A 87 -17.65 -28.84 -15.41
CA LYS A 87 -17.35 -28.74 -16.85
C LYS A 87 -17.07 -27.31 -17.34
N PHE A 88 -16.49 -26.43 -16.51
CA PHE A 88 -16.02 -25.14 -17.00
C PHE A 88 -14.56 -25.27 -17.46
N GLY A 89 -14.31 -24.97 -18.73
CA GLY A 89 -12.96 -25.02 -19.30
C GLY A 89 -12.12 -23.79 -18.94
N PHE A 90 -10.79 -23.94 -18.98
CA PHE A 90 -9.83 -22.84 -18.98
C PHE A 90 -10.12 -21.82 -20.11
N TYR A 91 -10.69 -22.29 -21.23
CA TYR A 91 -11.07 -21.51 -22.41
C TYR A 91 -12.52 -21.02 -22.42
N SER A 92 -13.25 -21.09 -21.30
CA SER A 92 -14.66 -20.67 -21.25
C SER A 92 -14.87 -19.15 -21.35
N ILE A 93 -13.79 -18.36 -21.41
CA ILE A 93 -13.86 -16.91 -21.60
C ILE A 93 -13.85 -16.62 -23.10
N ARG A 94 -14.94 -16.05 -23.61
CA ARG A 94 -14.96 -15.47 -24.96
C ARG A 94 -14.12 -14.20 -24.93
N VAL A 95 -12.92 -14.27 -25.53
CA VAL A 95 -11.93 -13.17 -25.53
C VAL A 95 -12.54 -11.83 -25.97
N LYS A 96 -13.41 -11.85 -26.99
CA LYS A 96 -14.11 -10.65 -27.47
C LYS A 96 -15.00 -10.01 -26.38
N GLU A 97 -15.77 -10.80 -25.66
CA GLU A 97 -16.65 -10.33 -24.57
C GLU A 97 -15.81 -9.84 -23.38
N TYR A 98 -14.72 -10.56 -23.07
CA TYR A 98 -13.77 -10.15 -22.04
C TYR A 98 -13.18 -8.77 -22.28
N ILE A 99 -12.68 -8.55 -23.50
CA ILE A 99 -12.10 -7.25 -23.88
C ILE A 99 -13.19 -6.17 -23.83
N ALA A 100 -14.37 -6.42 -24.38
CA ALA A 100 -15.46 -5.45 -24.37
C ALA A 100 -15.87 -5.01 -22.95
N GLU A 101 -15.83 -5.94 -21.98
CA GLU A 101 -16.20 -5.66 -20.59
C GLU A 101 -15.06 -5.07 -19.74
N ASN A 102 -13.79 -5.15 -20.16
CA ASN A 102 -12.65 -4.83 -19.28
C ASN A 102 -11.57 -3.93 -19.89
N TRP A 103 -11.63 -3.60 -21.19
CA TRP A 103 -10.59 -2.82 -21.87
C TRP A 103 -10.28 -1.50 -21.15
N PHE A 104 -11.29 -0.80 -20.64
CA PHE A 104 -11.11 0.49 -20.02
C PHE A 104 -10.33 0.40 -18.69
N LEU A 105 -10.51 -0.69 -17.95
CA LEU A 105 -9.72 -0.94 -16.74
C LEU A 105 -8.22 -1.03 -17.07
N TYR A 106 -7.89 -1.76 -18.14
CA TYR A 106 -6.52 -1.90 -18.61
C TYR A 106 -5.92 -0.58 -19.09
N VAL A 107 -6.68 0.22 -19.83
CA VAL A 107 -6.22 1.55 -20.27
C VAL A 107 -5.93 2.44 -19.07
N MET A 108 -6.83 2.49 -18.07
CA MET A 108 -6.62 3.30 -16.87
C MET A 108 -5.43 2.81 -16.04
N CYS A 109 -5.26 1.49 -15.87
CA CYS A 109 -4.06 0.93 -15.22
C CYS A 109 -2.78 1.29 -15.99
N ALA A 110 -2.78 1.17 -17.31
CA ALA A 110 -1.62 1.51 -18.13
C ALA A 110 -1.23 2.99 -17.95
N VAL A 111 -2.21 3.90 -17.93
CA VAL A 111 -1.97 5.33 -17.70
C VAL A 111 -1.24 5.57 -16.37
N VAL A 112 -1.72 5.02 -15.25
CA VAL A 112 -1.06 5.24 -13.95
C VAL A 112 0.27 4.50 -13.80
N ILE A 113 0.42 3.31 -14.40
CA ILE A 113 1.69 2.57 -14.39
C ILE A 113 2.76 3.32 -15.19
N LEU A 114 2.40 3.89 -16.34
CA LEU A 114 3.32 4.72 -17.13
C LEU A 114 3.77 5.96 -16.33
N MET A 115 2.88 6.58 -15.55
CA MET A 115 3.25 7.71 -14.68
C MET A 115 4.29 7.35 -13.62
N MET A 116 4.36 6.09 -13.18
CA MET A 116 5.34 5.66 -12.17
C MET A 116 6.78 5.86 -12.66
N ALA A 117 7.02 5.81 -13.97
CA ALA A 117 8.34 6.10 -14.55
C ALA A 117 8.78 7.55 -14.35
N PHE A 118 7.88 8.46 -13.95
CA PHE A 118 8.24 9.84 -13.68
C PHE A 118 8.56 10.12 -12.20
N TYR A 119 8.08 9.27 -11.28
CA TYR A 119 8.11 9.51 -9.84
C TYR A 119 9.40 9.00 -9.13
N TYR A 120 10.52 8.91 -9.85
CA TYR A 120 11.77 8.32 -9.32
C TYR A 120 12.23 8.98 -8.01
N ALA A 121 12.13 10.31 -7.89
CA ALA A 121 12.54 11.04 -6.70
C ALA A 121 11.76 10.61 -5.45
N GLY A 122 10.46 10.33 -5.58
CA GLY A 122 9.63 9.83 -4.47
C GLY A 122 10.00 8.40 -4.06
N PHE A 123 10.36 7.54 -5.02
CA PHE A 123 10.91 6.22 -4.71
C PHE A 123 12.27 6.32 -4.02
N TRP A 124 13.14 7.26 -4.42
CA TRP A 124 14.50 7.35 -3.89
C TRP A 124 14.56 7.92 -2.48
N LEU A 125 13.65 8.83 -2.14
CA LEU A 125 13.38 9.28 -0.77
C LEU A 125 12.79 8.15 0.11
N GLY A 126 12.37 7.05 -0.52
CA GLY A 126 11.86 5.87 0.17
C GLY A 126 10.48 6.07 0.78
N ASN A 127 9.58 6.81 0.11
CA ASN A 127 8.24 7.09 0.64
C ASN A 127 8.28 7.74 2.03
N HIS A 128 9.12 8.78 2.18
CA HIS A 128 9.45 9.39 3.47
C HIS A 128 10.08 8.38 4.46
N LEU A 129 11.04 7.60 3.95
CA LEU A 129 11.83 6.58 4.64
C LEU A 129 11.08 5.26 4.97
N ASP A 130 9.76 5.19 4.83
CA ASP A 130 8.96 3.97 5.12
C ASP A 130 9.42 2.75 4.30
N ASP A 131 9.86 2.95 3.05
CA ASP A 131 10.39 1.87 2.20
C ASP A 131 11.63 1.21 2.82
N GLY A 132 12.42 1.99 3.57
CA GLY A 132 13.59 1.49 4.28
C GLY A 132 13.25 0.47 5.35
N TYR A 133 12.00 0.45 5.86
CA TYR A 133 11.50 -0.61 6.73
C TYR A 133 10.86 -1.75 5.92
N TYR A 134 9.93 -1.44 5.00
CA TYR A 134 9.11 -2.46 4.36
C TYR A 134 9.86 -3.28 3.30
N ILE A 135 10.68 -2.65 2.46
CA ILE A 135 11.45 -3.35 1.42
C ILE A 135 12.53 -4.21 2.06
N THR A 136 13.28 -3.65 3.01
CA THR A 136 14.34 -4.38 3.73
C THR A 136 13.76 -5.55 4.53
N LYS A 137 12.58 -5.39 5.13
CA LYS A 137 11.84 -6.48 5.80
C LYS A 137 11.55 -7.64 4.84
N VAL A 138 11.03 -7.35 3.64
CA VAL A 138 10.78 -8.36 2.59
C VAL A 138 12.07 -9.10 2.20
N VAL A 139 13.20 -8.40 2.12
CA VAL A 139 14.49 -8.98 1.69
C VAL A 139 15.19 -9.76 2.80
N THR A 140 15.05 -9.31 4.04
CA THR A 140 15.75 -9.90 5.20
C THR A 140 15.02 -11.14 5.73
N MET A 141 13.69 -11.18 5.64
CA MET A 141 12.87 -12.29 6.18
C MET A 141 13.32 -13.71 5.81
N PRO A 142 13.75 -14.01 4.56
CA PRO A 142 14.25 -15.33 4.19
C PRO A 142 15.45 -15.83 5.00
N TYR A 143 16.18 -14.92 5.63
CA TYR A 143 17.40 -15.20 6.39
C TYR A 143 17.18 -15.08 7.91
N THR A 144 15.96 -14.76 8.35
CA THR A 144 15.62 -14.58 9.76
C THR A 144 14.41 -15.41 10.18
N ARG A 145 14.05 -15.33 11.46
CA ARG A 145 12.73 -15.78 11.94
C ARG A 145 11.66 -14.75 11.60
N ILE A 146 10.41 -15.19 11.52
CA ILE A 146 9.30 -14.37 11.00
C ILE A 146 8.45 -13.67 12.06
N GLY A 147 8.63 -13.99 13.35
CA GLY A 147 7.89 -13.39 14.46
C GLY A 147 8.69 -12.41 15.30
N GLY A 148 10.03 -12.48 15.23
CA GLY A 148 10.94 -11.65 16.00
C GLY A 148 10.75 -10.16 15.73
N ASN A 149 10.88 -9.35 16.78
CA ASN A 149 11.01 -7.91 16.60
C ASN A 149 12.42 -7.63 16.08
N TYR A 150 12.50 -7.04 14.90
CA TYR A 150 13.75 -6.82 14.18
C TYR A 150 13.73 -5.43 13.56
N ASN A 151 14.83 -4.70 13.72
CA ASN A 151 15.04 -3.45 13.04
C ASN A 151 15.56 -3.73 11.63
N TYR A 152 14.63 -3.92 10.69
CA TYR A 152 14.96 -4.32 9.32
C TYR A 152 15.76 -3.26 8.55
N SER A 153 15.71 -1.98 8.93
CA SER A 153 16.53 -0.97 8.28
C SER A 153 17.98 -1.03 8.75
N ALA A 154 18.21 -1.32 10.03
CA ALA A 154 19.55 -1.38 10.62
C ALA A 154 20.19 -2.78 10.60
N GLY A 155 19.41 -3.86 10.53
CA GLY A 155 19.96 -5.22 10.56
C GLY A 155 20.21 -5.77 11.96
N ILE A 156 19.48 -5.29 12.96
CA ILE A 156 19.70 -5.66 14.37
C ILE A 156 18.38 -6.18 14.97
N PRO A 157 18.42 -7.22 15.81
CA PRO A 157 17.26 -7.60 16.62
C PRO A 157 16.77 -6.43 17.48
N GLY A 158 15.44 -6.27 17.57
CA GLY A 158 14.79 -5.29 18.42
C GLY A 158 14.30 -5.89 19.74
N THR A 159 13.77 -5.05 20.63
CA THR A 159 13.22 -5.44 21.93
C THR A 159 11.68 -5.41 21.94
N GLY A 160 11.03 -6.34 22.64
CA GLY A 160 9.56 -6.38 22.80
C GLY A 160 8.79 -6.98 21.62
N ILE A 161 7.46 -6.80 21.61
CA ILE A 161 6.56 -7.32 20.56
C ILE A 161 6.27 -6.24 19.53
N SER A 162 6.44 -6.56 18.25
CA SER A 162 6.11 -5.63 17.16
C SER A 162 4.59 -5.43 17.06
N SER A 163 4.14 -4.17 16.98
CA SER A 163 2.74 -3.83 16.70
C SER A 163 2.28 -4.30 15.31
N TYR A 164 3.23 -4.66 14.43
CA TYR A 164 2.99 -5.15 13.08
C TYR A 164 3.07 -6.69 12.97
N ILE A 165 3.13 -7.42 14.10
CA ILE A 165 3.32 -8.89 14.09
C ILE A 165 2.20 -9.66 13.39
N VAL A 166 1.00 -9.07 13.31
CA VAL A 166 -0.16 -9.66 12.62
C VAL A 166 -0.24 -9.28 11.14
N ASN A 167 0.67 -8.41 10.66
CA ASN A 167 0.77 -8.07 9.24
C ASN A 167 1.61 -9.14 8.53
N THR A 168 0.99 -9.79 7.55
CA THR A 168 1.54 -10.94 6.83
C THR A 168 1.90 -10.62 5.38
N TRP A 169 1.68 -9.39 4.91
CA TRP A 169 1.90 -9.06 3.50
C TRP A 169 3.38 -9.03 3.15
N GLU A 170 4.25 -8.64 4.09
CA GLU A 170 5.70 -8.61 3.90
C GLU A 170 6.26 -10.04 3.80
N ILE A 171 5.80 -10.96 4.65
CA ILE A 171 6.23 -12.36 4.58
C ILE A 171 5.71 -13.04 3.32
N GLU A 172 4.50 -12.73 2.87
CA GLU A 172 3.97 -13.16 1.58
C GLU A 172 4.85 -12.66 0.42
N ALA A 173 5.18 -11.36 0.39
CA ALA A 173 6.01 -10.77 -0.65
C ALA A 173 7.45 -11.32 -0.64
N SER A 174 8.02 -11.65 0.52
CA SER A 174 9.36 -12.23 0.62
C SER A 174 9.47 -13.59 -0.06
N VAL A 175 8.42 -14.42 0.01
CA VAL A 175 8.33 -15.68 -0.75
C VAL A 175 8.42 -15.40 -2.25
N TYR A 176 7.70 -14.40 -2.74
CA TYR A 176 7.71 -14.07 -4.17
C TYR A 176 9.06 -13.55 -4.63
N VAL A 177 9.64 -12.59 -3.91
CA VAL A 177 10.96 -12.02 -4.24
C VAL A 177 12.03 -13.10 -4.23
N LYS A 178 12.07 -13.95 -3.19
CA LYS A 178 13.06 -15.03 -3.06
C LYS A 178 12.91 -16.10 -4.14
N LEU A 179 11.68 -16.52 -4.48
CA LEU A 179 11.44 -17.53 -5.52
C LEU A 179 11.74 -17.02 -6.93
N LEU A 180 11.44 -15.75 -7.23
CA LEU A 180 11.65 -15.18 -8.55
C LEU A 180 13.11 -14.76 -8.77
N GLY A 181 13.87 -14.50 -7.70
CA GLY A 181 15.24 -13.98 -7.77
C GLY A 181 15.32 -12.63 -8.48
N ALA A 182 14.26 -11.83 -8.37
CA ALA A 182 14.15 -10.50 -9.00
C ALA A 182 14.59 -9.41 -8.02
N ALA A 183 15.10 -8.29 -8.53
CA ALA A 183 15.41 -7.13 -7.71
C ALA A 183 14.19 -6.71 -6.85
N PRO A 184 14.32 -6.63 -5.51
CA PRO A 184 13.20 -6.42 -4.59
C PRO A 184 12.44 -5.12 -4.85
N THR A 185 13.18 -4.04 -5.11
CA THR A 185 12.66 -2.71 -5.43
C THR A 185 11.86 -2.70 -6.73
N LEU A 186 12.33 -3.37 -7.78
CA LEU A 186 11.59 -3.54 -9.03
C LEU A 186 10.29 -4.32 -8.80
N TYR A 187 10.38 -5.46 -8.10
CA TYR A 187 9.23 -6.30 -7.82
C TYR A 187 8.14 -5.54 -7.07
N LEU A 188 8.51 -4.89 -5.96
CA LEU A 188 7.58 -4.16 -5.10
C LEU A 188 7.09 -2.88 -5.79
N ARG A 189 7.99 -1.97 -6.14
CA ARG A 189 7.63 -0.62 -6.60
C ARG A 189 6.86 -0.65 -7.91
N LEU A 190 7.21 -1.50 -8.87
CA LEU A 190 6.50 -1.56 -10.16
C LEU A 190 5.42 -2.64 -10.17
N PHE A 191 5.80 -3.90 -9.98
CA PHE A 191 4.90 -5.02 -10.31
C PHE A 191 3.81 -5.26 -9.27
N GLN A 192 4.14 -5.18 -7.97
CA GLN A 192 3.13 -5.29 -6.91
C GLN A 192 2.21 -4.07 -6.91
N SER A 193 2.74 -2.86 -7.14
CA SER A 193 1.92 -1.66 -7.36
C SER A 193 0.96 -1.83 -8.53
N ALA A 194 1.43 -2.32 -9.68
CA ALA A 194 0.59 -2.60 -10.85
C ALA A 194 -0.52 -3.61 -10.53
N PHE A 195 -0.22 -4.66 -9.77
CA PHE A 195 -1.23 -5.62 -9.31
C PHE A 195 -2.27 -4.96 -8.39
N TYR A 196 -1.87 -4.10 -7.46
CA TYR A 196 -2.83 -3.41 -6.57
C TYR A 196 -3.66 -2.35 -7.31
N TYR A 197 -3.11 -1.69 -8.33
CA TYR A 197 -3.90 -0.87 -9.24
C TYR A 197 -4.96 -1.69 -9.96
N PHE A 198 -4.57 -2.83 -10.52
CA PHE A 198 -5.49 -3.74 -11.20
C PHE A 198 -6.56 -4.29 -10.24
N LEU A 199 -6.19 -4.65 -9.01
CA LEU A 199 -7.11 -5.07 -7.97
C LEU A 199 -8.12 -3.98 -7.65
N PHE A 200 -7.65 -2.75 -7.42
CA PHE A 200 -8.51 -1.64 -7.06
C PHE A 200 -9.55 -1.33 -8.15
N VAL A 201 -9.15 -1.24 -9.43
CA VAL A 201 -10.12 -0.99 -10.52
C VAL A 201 -11.14 -2.12 -10.68
N ASN A 202 -10.74 -3.36 -10.42
CA ASN A 202 -11.67 -4.49 -10.40
C ASN A 202 -12.66 -4.38 -9.22
N VAL A 203 -12.22 -3.95 -8.03
CA VAL A 203 -13.11 -3.70 -6.88
C VAL A 203 -14.11 -2.61 -7.20
N MET A 204 -13.67 -1.48 -7.78
CA MET A 204 -14.56 -0.39 -8.18
C MET A 204 -15.63 -0.88 -9.18
N LYS A 205 -15.21 -1.60 -10.23
CA LYS A 205 -16.12 -2.19 -11.22
C LYS A 205 -17.12 -3.14 -10.56
N TYR A 206 -16.65 -4.08 -9.75
CA TYR A 206 -17.51 -5.10 -9.15
C TYR A 206 -18.49 -4.52 -8.12
N LEU A 207 -18.08 -3.49 -7.37
CA LEU A 207 -19.00 -2.72 -6.52
C LEU A 207 -20.13 -2.13 -7.36
N THR A 208 -19.78 -1.46 -8.47
CA THR A 208 -20.76 -0.85 -9.38
C THR A 208 -21.71 -1.90 -9.97
N GLU A 209 -21.20 -3.07 -10.39
CA GLU A 209 -22.03 -4.18 -10.85
C GLU A 209 -23.01 -4.68 -9.77
N GLN A 210 -22.57 -4.78 -8.51
CA GLN A 210 -23.46 -5.18 -7.41
C GLN A 210 -24.53 -4.12 -7.12
N VAL A 211 -24.18 -2.83 -7.19
CA VAL A 211 -25.16 -1.74 -7.04
C VAL A 211 -26.22 -1.86 -8.12
N VAL A 212 -25.80 -1.93 -9.40
CA VAL A 212 -26.71 -2.06 -10.57
C VAL A 212 -27.61 -3.28 -10.44
N LYS A 213 -27.02 -4.44 -10.14
CA LYS A 213 -27.75 -5.71 -10.00
C LYS A 213 -28.79 -5.66 -8.88
N THR A 214 -28.42 -5.17 -7.69
CA THR A 214 -29.28 -5.16 -6.51
C THR A 214 -30.34 -4.05 -6.57
N ALA A 215 -30.05 -2.95 -7.26
CA ALA A 215 -31.01 -1.88 -7.50
C ALA A 215 -32.02 -2.20 -8.62
N GLY A 216 -31.87 -3.33 -9.33
CA GLY A 216 -32.78 -3.75 -10.41
C GLY A 216 -32.62 -2.94 -11.70
N ILE A 217 -31.44 -2.39 -11.92
CA ILE A 217 -31.14 -1.48 -13.02
C ILE A 217 -30.80 -2.29 -14.28
N LYS A 218 -31.50 -2.02 -15.40
CA LYS A 218 -31.22 -2.65 -16.69
C LYS A 218 -30.18 -1.81 -17.46
N VAL A 219 -28.90 -2.04 -17.22
CA VAL A 219 -27.78 -1.39 -17.93
C VAL A 219 -26.87 -2.48 -18.51
N SER A 220 -26.20 -2.19 -19.64
CA SER A 220 -25.16 -3.08 -20.16
C SER A 220 -24.08 -3.38 -19.12
N ARG A 221 -23.61 -4.64 -19.08
CA ARG A 221 -22.49 -5.04 -18.19
C ARG A 221 -21.22 -4.24 -18.46
N ASN A 222 -21.06 -3.75 -19.70
CA ASN A 222 -19.91 -2.95 -20.10
C ASN A 222 -19.85 -1.62 -19.36
N THR A 223 -20.97 -1.07 -18.88
CA THR A 223 -21.00 0.28 -18.30
C THR A 223 -20.26 0.36 -16.97
N ALA A 224 -20.24 -0.72 -16.18
CA ALA A 224 -19.63 -0.71 -14.86
C ALA A 224 -18.11 -0.48 -14.89
N GLN A 225 -17.43 -0.75 -16.00
CA GLN A 225 -15.99 -0.54 -16.10
C GLN A 225 -15.61 0.94 -16.06
N TYR A 226 -16.52 1.84 -16.48
CA TYR A 226 -16.26 3.26 -16.62
C TYR A 226 -16.07 4.00 -15.29
N VAL A 227 -16.42 3.37 -14.17
CA VAL A 227 -16.05 3.87 -12.84
C VAL A 227 -14.54 4.08 -12.68
N ALA A 228 -13.72 3.34 -13.42
CA ALA A 228 -12.25 3.49 -13.42
C ALA A 228 -11.77 4.84 -13.98
N ALA A 229 -12.65 5.64 -14.60
CA ALA A 229 -12.30 6.95 -15.14
C ALA A 229 -11.83 7.94 -14.06
N ILE A 230 -12.15 7.67 -12.79
CA ILE A 230 -11.70 8.48 -11.66
C ILE A 230 -10.26 8.21 -11.23
N LEU A 231 -9.66 7.10 -11.70
CA LEU A 231 -8.32 6.67 -11.29
C LEU A 231 -7.25 7.76 -11.53
N PRO A 232 -7.20 8.47 -12.68
CA PRO A 232 -6.20 9.50 -12.89
C PRO A 232 -6.32 10.69 -11.92
N LEU A 233 -7.53 11.04 -11.45
CA LEU A 233 -7.71 12.13 -10.47
C LEU A 233 -7.02 11.78 -9.15
N ILE A 234 -7.37 10.62 -8.59
CA ILE A 234 -6.84 10.21 -7.27
C ILE A 234 -5.34 9.93 -7.34
N SER A 235 -4.83 9.48 -8.49
CA SER A 235 -3.40 9.24 -8.73
C SER A 235 -2.62 10.48 -9.19
N THR A 236 -3.26 11.65 -9.33
CA THR A 236 -2.57 12.90 -9.69
C THR A 236 -1.53 13.27 -8.65
N TYR A 237 -0.42 13.87 -9.09
CA TYR A 237 0.72 14.17 -8.21
C TYR A 237 0.29 14.95 -6.96
N TYR A 238 0.64 14.42 -5.79
CA TYR A 238 -0.03 14.79 -4.56
C TYR A 238 0.23 16.24 -4.12
N LEU A 239 1.45 16.77 -4.34
CA LEU A 239 1.75 18.18 -4.07
C LEU A 239 0.92 19.11 -4.96
N TYR A 240 0.66 18.71 -6.20
CA TYR A 240 -0.22 19.47 -7.08
C TYR A 240 -1.66 19.46 -6.57
N LEU A 241 -2.19 18.28 -6.20
CA LEU A 241 -3.53 18.17 -5.64
C LEU A 241 -3.72 19.02 -4.37
N THR A 242 -2.74 19.00 -3.47
CA THR A 242 -2.75 19.78 -2.23
C THR A 242 -2.65 21.29 -2.49
N ASN A 243 -1.64 21.73 -3.24
CA ASN A 243 -1.37 23.16 -3.45
C ASN A 243 -2.47 23.85 -4.26
N SER A 244 -3.09 23.13 -5.20
CA SER A 244 -4.23 23.62 -6.00
C SER A 244 -5.58 23.45 -5.29
N LYS A 245 -5.61 22.80 -4.12
CA LYS A 245 -6.84 22.41 -3.40
C LYS A 245 -7.81 21.59 -4.25
N ILE A 246 -7.33 20.88 -5.28
CA ILE A 246 -8.18 19.96 -6.06
C ILE A 246 -8.65 18.82 -5.16
N LEU A 247 -7.72 18.18 -4.45
CA LEU A 247 -8.01 17.12 -3.50
C LEU A 247 -6.96 17.15 -2.39
N VAL A 248 -7.38 17.36 -1.15
CA VAL A 248 -6.49 17.50 0.01
C VAL A 248 -6.79 16.38 0.99
N LEU A 249 -6.03 15.29 0.89
CA LEU A 249 -6.17 14.12 1.76
C LEU A 249 -4.82 13.77 2.39
N ARG A 250 -4.85 13.01 3.50
CA ARG A 250 -3.63 12.56 4.16
C ARG A 250 -2.89 11.50 3.33
N ASP A 251 -1.57 11.58 3.34
CA ASP A 251 -0.64 10.60 2.77
C ASP A 251 -1.01 10.20 1.33
N MET A 252 -1.33 11.18 0.48
CA MET A 252 -1.73 10.93 -0.92
C MET A 252 -0.59 10.36 -1.78
N PHE A 253 0.67 10.63 -1.42
CA PHE A 253 1.87 10.13 -2.11
C PHE A 253 1.86 8.61 -2.31
N PHE A 254 1.15 7.86 -1.46
CA PHE A 254 1.07 6.40 -1.56
C PHE A 254 0.46 5.91 -2.88
N LEU A 255 -0.39 6.70 -3.54
CA LEU A 255 -0.91 6.31 -4.86
C LEU A 255 0.20 6.38 -5.91
N GLN A 256 1.12 7.33 -5.82
CA GLN A 256 2.18 7.50 -6.82
C GLN A 256 3.34 6.52 -6.60
N THR A 257 3.82 6.40 -5.36
CA THR A 257 5.07 5.70 -5.04
C THR A 257 4.96 4.62 -3.96
N GLY A 258 3.87 4.61 -3.18
CA GLY A 258 3.62 3.66 -2.09
C GLY A 258 2.56 2.59 -2.41
N MET A 259 2.16 2.44 -3.68
CA MET A 259 0.96 1.68 -4.02
C MET A 259 1.10 0.22 -3.64
N PHE A 260 2.32 -0.34 -3.63
CA PHE A 260 2.61 -1.72 -3.25
C PHE A 260 2.39 -2.06 -1.77
N LEU A 261 2.27 -1.07 -0.89
CA LEU A 261 2.13 -1.29 0.55
C LEU A 261 0.82 -2.02 0.88
N GLY A 262 0.83 -2.89 1.89
CA GLY A 262 -0.37 -3.60 2.35
C GLY A 262 -1.51 -2.65 2.77
N ALA A 263 -1.17 -1.46 3.26
CA ALA A 263 -2.13 -0.40 3.59
C ALA A 263 -3.02 0.02 2.40
N THR A 264 -2.56 -0.13 1.16
CA THR A 264 -3.34 0.17 -0.05
C THR A 264 -4.61 -0.67 -0.13
N MET A 265 -4.51 -1.98 0.14
CA MET A 265 -5.66 -2.88 0.16
C MET A 265 -6.71 -2.41 1.17
N VAL A 266 -6.24 -1.95 2.33
CA VAL A 266 -7.13 -1.50 3.41
C VAL A 266 -7.78 -0.16 3.07
N ARG A 267 -7.00 0.84 2.62
CA ARG A 267 -7.47 2.21 2.35
C ARG A 267 -8.38 2.31 1.12
N LEU A 268 -8.07 1.58 0.04
CA LEU A 268 -8.79 1.72 -1.23
C LEU A 268 -9.91 0.68 -1.41
N CYS A 269 -9.66 -0.56 -0.97
CA CYS A 269 -10.58 -1.67 -1.25
C CYS A 269 -11.46 -2.05 -0.05
N GLY A 270 -11.03 -1.80 1.18
CA GLY A 270 -11.66 -2.33 2.41
C GLY A 270 -13.16 -2.03 2.51
N ILE A 271 -13.54 -0.75 2.51
CA ILE A 271 -14.95 -0.32 2.63
C ILE A 271 -15.78 -0.87 1.47
N SER A 272 -15.29 -0.73 0.23
CA SER A 272 -15.94 -1.23 -0.99
C SER A 272 -16.26 -2.73 -0.92
N ILE A 273 -15.35 -3.54 -0.35
CA ILE A 273 -15.54 -4.99 -0.20
C ILE A 273 -16.62 -5.32 0.82
N PHE A 274 -16.67 -4.62 1.96
CA PHE A 274 -17.77 -4.76 2.92
C PHE A 274 -19.13 -4.44 2.25
N MET A 275 -19.19 -3.37 1.47
CA MET A 275 -20.40 -2.97 0.75
C MET A 275 -20.81 -3.99 -0.33
N ILE A 276 -19.85 -4.57 -1.04
CA ILE A 276 -20.09 -5.68 -1.98
C ILE A 276 -20.76 -6.86 -1.26
N LEU A 277 -20.27 -7.24 -0.08
CA LEU A 277 -20.82 -8.35 0.70
C LEU A 277 -22.23 -8.02 1.25
N TYR A 278 -22.44 -6.79 1.72
CA TYR A 278 -23.76 -6.29 2.12
C TYR A 278 -24.76 -6.39 0.96
N LEU A 279 -24.40 -5.87 -0.21
CA LEU A 279 -25.25 -5.90 -1.41
C LEU A 279 -25.57 -7.32 -1.86
N LYS A 280 -24.60 -8.23 -1.74
CA LYS A 280 -24.76 -9.62 -2.20
C LYS A 280 -25.60 -10.47 -1.25
N TYR A 281 -25.40 -10.32 0.06
CA TYR A 281 -25.97 -11.22 1.06
C TYR A 281 -26.96 -10.53 2.00
N GLY A 282 -26.64 -9.32 2.46
CA GLY A 282 -27.46 -8.55 3.40
C GLY A 282 -28.85 -8.23 2.83
N THR A 283 -28.89 -7.66 1.62
CA THR A 283 -30.15 -7.31 0.93
C THR A 283 -31.01 -8.53 0.56
N ARG A 284 -30.40 -9.72 0.52
CA ARG A 284 -31.06 -11.00 0.25
C ARG A 284 -31.37 -11.80 1.52
N LYS A 285 -31.22 -11.21 2.71
CA LYS A 285 -31.46 -11.85 4.01
C LYS A 285 -30.63 -13.11 4.26
N LYS A 286 -29.44 -13.20 3.63
CA LYS A 286 -28.49 -14.30 3.82
C LYS A 286 -27.51 -13.95 4.93
N THR A 287 -27.96 -13.99 6.18
CA THR A 287 -27.17 -13.57 7.37
C THR A 287 -25.85 -14.32 7.51
N VAL A 288 -25.89 -15.65 7.52
CA VAL A 288 -24.71 -16.47 7.81
C VAL A 288 -23.58 -16.23 6.79
N PRO A 289 -23.84 -16.25 5.46
CA PRO A 289 -22.81 -15.88 4.47
C PRO A 289 -22.29 -14.45 4.61
N MET A 290 -23.12 -13.49 5.04
CA MET A 290 -22.70 -12.11 5.26
C MET A 290 -21.72 -12.02 6.43
N VAL A 291 -22.08 -12.60 7.59
CA VAL A 291 -21.24 -12.58 8.80
C VAL A 291 -19.92 -13.30 8.59
N ILE A 292 -19.94 -14.50 8.00
CA ILE A 292 -18.71 -15.25 7.66
C ILE A 292 -17.85 -14.44 6.70
N GLY A 293 -18.45 -13.81 5.69
CA GLY A 293 -17.75 -12.94 4.75
C GLY A 293 -17.10 -11.74 5.43
N TYR A 294 -17.80 -11.10 6.38
CA TYR A 294 -17.27 -9.96 7.12
C TYR A 294 -16.08 -10.36 7.99
N ILE A 295 -16.18 -11.48 8.72
CA ILE A 295 -15.07 -12.02 9.51
C ILE A 295 -13.86 -12.33 8.61
N ALA A 296 -14.08 -13.01 7.47
CA ALA A 296 -13.00 -13.34 6.55
C ALA A 296 -12.31 -12.09 5.98
N VAL A 297 -13.08 -11.07 5.59
CA VAL A 297 -12.53 -9.79 5.11
C VAL A 297 -11.78 -9.07 6.23
N SER A 298 -12.30 -9.04 7.45
CA SER A 298 -11.60 -8.43 8.59
C SER A 298 -10.23 -9.07 8.83
N VAL A 299 -10.15 -10.41 8.81
CA VAL A 299 -8.88 -11.14 8.93
C VAL A 299 -7.92 -10.75 7.80
N VAL A 300 -8.40 -10.69 6.56
CA VAL A 300 -7.58 -10.26 5.41
C VAL A 300 -7.09 -8.83 5.57
N LEU A 301 -7.94 -7.88 5.97
CA LEU A 301 -7.53 -6.48 6.09
C LEU A 301 -6.50 -6.29 7.21
N VAL A 302 -6.69 -6.92 8.37
CA VAL A 302 -5.72 -6.92 9.48
C VAL A 302 -4.38 -7.50 9.03
N SER A 303 -4.40 -8.59 8.25
CA SER A 303 -3.17 -9.20 7.73
C SER A 303 -2.41 -8.30 6.74
N LYS A 304 -3.05 -7.28 6.15
CA LYS A 304 -2.39 -6.33 5.25
C LYS A 304 -1.92 -5.07 5.95
N SER A 305 -2.63 -4.57 6.96
CA SER A 305 -2.19 -3.40 7.73
C SER A 305 -2.97 -3.21 9.02
N THR A 306 -2.28 -2.70 10.03
CA THR A 306 -2.86 -2.33 11.34
C THR A 306 -3.90 -1.21 11.24
N ILE A 307 -3.90 -0.41 10.16
CA ILE A 307 -4.93 0.63 9.93
C ILE A 307 -6.32 0.05 9.64
N ALA A 308 -6.44 -1.28 9.53
CA ALA A 308 -7.70 -1.96 9.24
C ALA A 308 -8.75 -1.83 10.34
N LEU A 309 -8.36 -1.77 11.60
CA LEU A 309 -9.30 -1.78 12.74
C LEU A 309 -10.36 -0.66 12.67
N PRO A 310 -10.01 0.63 12.54
CA PRO A 310 -11.01 1.69 12.46
C PRO A 310 -11.88 1.56 11.19
N ILE A 311 -11.33 1.09 10.08
CA ILE A 311 -12.06 0.88 8.81
C ILE A 311 -13.07 -0.27 8.93
N ILE A 312 -12.67 -1.39 9.55
CA ILE A 312 -13.54 -2.53 9.84
C ILE A 312 -14.68 -2.07 10.75
N LEU A 313 -14.37 -1.33 11.82
CA LEU A 313 -15.35 -0.83 12.77
C LEU A 313 -16.43 -0.02 12.05
N VAL A 314 -16.06 1.07 11.37
CA VAL A 314 -17.05 1.97 10.75
C VAL A 314 -17.81 1.28 9.62
N SER A 315 -17.17 0.42 8.83
CA SER A 315 -17.81 -0.26 7.69
C SER A 315 -18.77 -1.37 8.14
N ALA A 316 -18.32 -2.24 9.05
CA ALA A 316 -19.13 -3.37 9.52
C ALA A 316 -20.28 -2.88 10.40
N PHE A 317 -20.03 -1.90 11.28
CA PHE A 317 -21.06 -1.35 12.15
C PHE A 317 -22.12 -0.58 11.38
N SER A 318 -21.72 0.30 10.45
CA SER A 318 -22.68 1.04 9.62
C SER A 318 -23.53 0.11 8.76
N ALA A 319 -22.92 -0.90 8.12
CA ALA A 319 -23.65 -1.88 7.34
C ALA A 319 -24.58 -2.74 8.20
N GLY A 320 -24.12 -3.17 9.38
CA GLY A 320 -24.89 -3.97 10.33
C GLY A 320 -26.12 -3.24 10.86
N LEU A 321 -25.99 -1.97 11.23
CA LEU A 321 -27.10 -1.15 11.69
C LEU A 321 -28.16 -0.94 10.60
N ILE A 322 -27.75 -0.54 9.39
CA ILE A 322 -28.69 -0.35 8.27
C ILE A 322 -29.34 -1.67 7.86
N TRP A 323 -28.60 -2.78 7.92
CA TRP A 323 -29.13 -4.11 7.68
C TRP A 323 -30.23 -4.50 8.68
N LEU A 324 -29.98 -4.35 9.99
CA LEU A 324 -30.95 -4.63 11.05
C LEU A 324 -32.18 -3.71 10.99
N ALA A 325 -31.96 -2.41 10.70
CA ALA A 325 -33.02 -1.42 10.63
C ALA A 325 -33.94 -1.62 9.41
N CYS A 326 -33.38 -1.99 8.26
CA CYS A 326 -34.10 -1.94 6.99
C CYS A 326 -34.48 -3.28 6.38
N GLU A 327 -33.76 -4.38 6.68
CA GLU A 327 -34.01 -5.66 5.99
C GLU A 327 -34.94 -6.61 6.78
N TYR A 328 -35.08 -6.44 8.09
CA TYR A 328 -35.81 -7.37 8.96
C TYR A 328 -37.07 -6.76 9.61
N GLY A 329 -37.77 -7.59 10.38
CA GLY A 329 -39.03 -7.25 11.04
C GLY A 329 -38.84 -6.39 12.30
N LYS A 330 -39.91 -6.24 13.09
CA LYS A 330 -39.94 -5.36 14.27
C LYS A 330 -38.90 -5.76 15.33
N LYS A 331 -38.61 -7.06 15.50
CA LYS A 331 -37.66 -7.58 16.51
C LYS A 331 -36.22 -7.19 16.19
N GLU A 332 -35.82 -7.31 14.94
CA GLU A 332 -34.46 -7.01 14.49
C GLU A 332 -34.21 -5.50 14.41
N ARG A 333 -35.25 -4.70 14.12
CA ARG A 333 -35.17 -3.24 14.28
C ARG A 333 -34.87 -2.84 15.72
N ILE A 334 -35.51 -3.49 16.70
CA ILE A 334 -35.21 -3.28 18.12
C ILE A 334 -33.76 -3.68 18.41
N ALA A 335 -33.30 -4.82 17.88
CA ALA A 335 -31.90 -5.23 18.02
C ALA A 335 -30.91 -4.20 17.42
N GLY A 336 -31.24 -3.61 16.27
CA GLY A 336 -30.45 -2.53 15.67
C GLY A 336 -30.41 -1.27 16.55
N ILE A 337 -31.54 -0.87 17.14
CA ILE A 337 -31.59 0.25 18.09
C ILE A 337 -30.74 -0.04 19.32
N LEU A 338 -30.88 -1.24 19.90
CA LEU A 338 -30.06 -1.67 21.04
C LEU A 338 -28.57 -1.66 20.71
N LEU A 339 -28.18 -2.14 19.52
CA LEU A 339 -26.79 -2.10 19.05
C LEU A 339 -26.26 -0.66 18.94
N GLY A 340 -27.09 0.27 18.44
CA GLY A 340 -26.76 1.69 18.40
C GLY A 340 -26.58 2.30 19.79
N ILE A 341 -27.47 1.99 20.73
CA ILE A 341 -27.38 2.44 22.13
C ILE A 341 -26.11 1.88 22.79
N VAL A 342 -25.79 0.60 22.58
CA VAL A 342 -24.58 -0.03 23.12
C VAL A 342 -23.33 0.65 22.59
N TYR A 343 -23.28 1.01 21.30
CA TYR A 343 -22.14 1.72 20.74
C TYR A 343 -21.99 3.12 21.34
N ILE A 344 -23.09 3.87 21.44
CA ILE A 344 -23.09 5.20 22.06
C ILE A 344 -22.64 5.12 23.52
N ALA A 345 -23.18 4.16 24.28
CA ALA A 345 -22.78 3.94 25.66
C ALA A 345 -21.30 3.56 25.77
N ALA A 346 -20.80 2.71 24.87
CA ALA A 346 -19.38 2.37 24.82
C ALA A 346 -18.52 3.60 24.53
N GLY A 347 -18.92 4.46 23.59
CA GLY A 347 -18.23 5.73 23.32
C GLY A 347 -18.12 6.61 24.56
N ILE A 348 -19.25 6.85 25.24
CA ILE A 348 -19.30 7.70 26.45
C ILE A 348 -18.47 7.13 27.62
N ILE A 349 -18.37 5.80 27.73
CA ILE A 349 -17.62 5.14 28.81
C ILE A 349 -16.12 5.10 28.53
N LEU A 350 -15.72 5.01 27.27
CA LEU A 350 -14.32 4.93 26.88
C LEU A 350 -13.62 6.28 27.09
N PRO A 351 -12.30 6.27 27.37
CA PRO A 351 -11.56 7.50 27.51
C PRO A 351 -11.37 8.17 26.14
N ASN A 352 -11.71 9.46 26.07
CA ASN A 352 -11.41 10.33 24.94
C ASN A 352 -9.90 10.40 24.66
N ASN A 353 -9.51 10.43 23.38
CA ASN A 353 -8.15 10.69 22.96
C ASN A 353 -8.06 11.98 22.14
N GLU A 354 -7.96 13.11 22.84
CA GLU A 354 -7.93 14.46 22.25
C GLU A 354 -6.88 14.63 21.14
N GLY A 355 -5.73 13.95 21.27
CA GLY A 355 -4.67 13.98 20.25
C GLY A 355 -5.11 13.35 18.93
N ILE A 356 -5.77 12.19 18.98
CA ILE A 356 -6.32 11.55 17.78
C ILE A 356 -7.49 12.35 17.23
N ALA A 357 -8.40 12.81 18.10
CA ALA A 357 -9.56 13.62 17.74
C ALA A 357 -9.15 14.86 16.94
N GLN A 358 -8.16 15.62 17.45
CA GLN A 358 -7.69 16.85 16.81
C GLN A 358 -7.04 16.57 15.46
N VAL A 359 -6.24 15.51 15.36
CA VAL A 359 -5.58 15.10 14.11
C VAL A 359 -6.62 14.75 13.04
N VAL A 360 -7.65 13.98 13.40
CA VAL A 360 -8.72 13.58 12.48
C VAL A 360 -9.59 14.78 12.08
N LYS A 361 -9.91 15.66 13.03
CA LYS A 361 -10.63 16.92 12.76
C LYS A 361 -9.88 17.83 11.78
N ASN A 362 -8.56 17.92 11.92
CA ASN A 362 -7.72 18.67 10.98
C ASN A 362 -7.77 18.07 9.57
N ASP A 363 -7.74 16.74 9.44
CA ASP A 363 -7.86 16.08 8.13
C ASP A 363 -9.23 16.26 7.50
N ILE A 364 -10.31 16.18 8.28
CA ILE A 364 -11.68 16.45 7.81
C ILE A 364 -11.77 17.88 7.29
N THR A 365 -11.32 18.86 8.09
CA THR A 365 -11.34 20.28 7.72
C THR A 365 -10.53 20.52 6.44
N SER A 366 -9.35 19.91 6.33
CA SER A 366 -8.52 19.98 5.13
C SER A 366 -9.23 19.38 3.91
N SER A 367 -9.87 18.22 4.08
CA SER A 367 -10.61 17.54 3.01
C SER A 367 -11.76 18.39 2.47
N LEU A 368 -12.45 19.15 3.33
CA LEU A 368 -13.55 20.05 2.93
C LEU A 368 -13.10 21.20 2.03
N THR A 369 -11.81 21.53 1.99
CA THR A 369 -11.26 22.52 1.06
C THR A 369 -11.10 21.98 -0.37
N SER A 370 -11.29 20.67 -0.58
CA SER A 370 -11.09 19.99 -1.85
C SER A 370 -12.18 20.33 -2.87
N ILE A 371 -11.81 21.04 -3.94
CA ILE A 371 -12.71 21.44 -5.02
C ILE A 371 -13.34 20.21 -5.71
N ALA A 372 -12.58 19.12 -5.86
CA ALA A 372 -13.06 17.91 -6.52
C ALA A 372 -14.18 17.19 -5.76
N LEU A 373 -14.40 17.48 -4.46
CA LEU A 373 -15.47 16.85 -3.69
C LEU A 373 -16.86 17.45 -4.01
N TYR A 374 -16.96 18.70 -4.44
CA TYR A 374 -18.25 19.34 -4.70
C TYR A 374 -19.09 18.63 -5.78
N PRO A 375 -18.54 18.23 -6.94
CA PRO A 375 -19.27 17.41 -7.90
C PRO A 375 -19.78 16.09 -7.32
N PHE A 376 -18.99 15.41 -6.47
CA PHE A 376 -19.42 14.16 -5.83
C PHE A 376 -20.51 14.38 -4.78
N ILE A 377 -20.47 15.49 -4.04
CA ILE A 377 -21.55 15.91 -3.14
C ILE A 377 -22.83 16.18 -3.92
N LEU A 378 -22.74 16.87 -5.06
CA LEU A 378 -23.90 17.09 -5.93
C LEU A 378 -24.48 15.77 -6.43
N ILE A 379 -23.64 14.85 -6.93
CA ILE A 379 -24.06 13.51 -7.37
C ILE A 379 -24.71 12.74 -6.21
N PHE A 380 -24.15 12.82 -5.01
CA PHE A 380 -24.70 12.19 -3.81
C PHE A 380 -26.10 12.70 -3.50
N VAL A 381 -26.31 14.02 -3.53
CA VAL A 381 -27.64 14.62 -3.34
C VAL A 381 -28.61 14.23 -4.47
N CYS A 382 -28.18 14.32 -5.73
CA CYS A 382 -28.99 13.92 -6.89
C CYS A 382 -29.35 12.43 -6.87
N SER A 383 -28.50 11.57 -6.27
CA SER A 383 -28.78 10.15 -6.16
C SER A 383 -30.06 9.86 -5.36
N PHE A 384 -30.48 10.77 -4.48
CA PHE A 384 -31.74 10.60 -3.76
C PHE A 384 -32.98 10.76 -4.65
N LEU A 385 -32.87 11.48 -5.76
CA LEU A 385 -33.93 11.62 -6.77
C LEU A 385 -34.17 10.30 -7.53
N LEU A 386 -33.27 9.32 -7.37
CA LEU A 386 -33.39 8.03 -8.03
C LEU A 386 -34.53 7.17 -7.46
N LYS A 387 -35.02 7.49 -6.26
CA LYS A 387 -36.09 6.75 -5.56
C LYS A 387 -35.81 5.25 -5.45
N ASN A 388 -34.53 4.89 -5.30
CA ASN A 388 -34.09 3.51 -5.25
C ASN A 388 -33.67 3.13 -3.82
N LYS A 389 -34.31 2.09 -3.26
CA LYS A 389 -34.06 1.63 -1.89
C LYS A 389 -32.60 1.22 -1.65
N THR A 390 -31.95 0.61 -2.64
CA THR A 390 -30.54 0.18 -2.51
C THR A 390 -29.62 1.39 -2.41
N ILE A 391 -29.87 2.44 -3.21
CA ILE A 391 -29.11 3.69 -3.18
C ILE A 391 -29.29 4.40 -1.84
N TYR A 392 -30.54 4.51 -1.34
CA TYR A 392 -30.80 5.10 -0.02
C TYR A 392 -30.07 4.37 1.11
N LYS A 393 -30.03 3.04 1.07
CA LYS A 393 -29.31 2.23 2.08
C LYS A 393 -27.80 2.48 2.05
N LEU A 394 -27.19 2.52 0.87
CA LEU A 394 -25.76 2.82 0.71
C LEU A 394 -25.42 4.24 1.16
N ASN A 395 -26.27 5.22 0.83
CA ASN A 395 -26.11 6.60 1.31
C ASN A 395 -26.22 6.70 2.83
N ALA A 396 -27.18 6.00 3.43
CA ALA A 396 -27.34 5.95 4.88
C ALA A 396 -26.12 5.30 5.57
N GLN A 397 -25.54 4.24 4.98
CA GLN A 397 -24.30 3.64 5.47
C GLN A 397 -23.14 4.63 5.41
N PHE A 398 -22.99 5.38 4.31
CA PHE A 398 -21.98 6.43 4.18
C PHE A 398 -22.14 7.53 5.25
N VAL A 399 -23.35 8.07 5.40
CA VAL A 399 -23.63 9.11 6.41
C VAL A 399 -23.32 8.59 7.81
N LEU A 400 -23.71 7.35 8.11
CA LEU A 400 -23.42 6.74 9.39
C LEU A 400 -21.92 6.55 9.62
N MET A 401 -21.14 6.12 8.61
CA MET A 401 -19.67 6.08 8.72
C MET A 401 -19.08 7.44 9.07
N VAL A 402 -19.56 8.52 8.46
CA VAL A 402 -19.12 9.89 8.78
C VAL A 402 -19.49 10.26 10.21
N LEU A 403 -20.74 10.02 10.63
CA LEU A 403 -21.20 10.33 12.00
C LEU A 403 -20.38 9.62 13.09
N LEU A 404 -20.01 8.35 12.88
CA LEU A 404 -19.18 7.58 13.82
C LEU A 404 -17.75 8.13 13.96
N ILE A 405 -17.28 8.93 13.01
CA ILE A 405 -15.94 9.53 13.03
C ILE A 405 -15.98 10.95 13.61
N ILE A 406 -17.01 11.73 13.26
CA ILE A 406 -17.03 13.18 13.56
C ILE A 406 -17.75 13.57 14.85
N THR A 407 -18.64 12.71 15.35
CA THR A 407 -19.49 13.07 16.50
C THR A 407 -18.70 12.85 17.78
N PRO A 408 -18.43 13.89 18.57
CA PRO A 408 -17.74 13.76 19.86
C PRO A 408 -18.42 12.73 20.75
N GLU A 409 -17.64 12.12 21.65
CA GLU A 409 -18.01 11.05 22.59
C GLU A 409 -18.46 9.73 21.91
N TYR A 410 -19.05 9.77 20.71
CA TYR A 410 -19.36 8.56 19.94
C TYR A 410 -18.14 8.07 19.18
N ASN A 411 -17.24 8.98 18.79
CA ASN A 411 -16.02 8.68 18.07
C ASN A 411 -14.92 8.10 18.96
N ASP A 412 -15.05 8.09 20.29
CA ASP A 412 -14.08 7.50 21.23
C ASP A 412 -13.80 6.01 20.93
N VAL A 413 -14.81 5.26 20.46
CA VAL A 413 -14.62 3.86 19.99
C VAL A 413 -13.71 3.81 18.75
N PHE A 414 -13.91 4.75 17.82
CA PHE A 414 -13.10 4.88 16.61
C PHE A 414 -11.67 5.33 16.94
N GLU A 415 -11.50 6.25 17.89
CA GLU A 415 -10.20 6.72 18.36
C GLU A 415 -9.41 5.59 19.02
N LEU A 416 -10.05 4.82 19.89
CA LEU A 416 -9.44 3.64 20.51
C LEU A 416 -8.98 2.62 19.46
N CYS A 417 -9.81 2.33 18.47
CA CYS A 417 -9.43 1.45 17.36
C CYS A 417 -8.31 2.02 16.48
N SER A 418 -8.16 3.34 16.41
CA SER A 418 -7.14 4.00 15.59
C SER A 418 -5.74 3.85 16.19
N VAL A 419 -5.60 3.80 17.51
CA VAL A 419 -4.32 3.69 18.26
C VAL A 419 -3.40 4.91 18.10
N TYR A 420 -3.26 5.46 16.89
CA TYR A 420 -2.47 6.65 16.56
C TYR A 420 -3.25 7.64 15.69
N GLY A 421 -2.93 8.94 15.80
CA GLY A 421 -3.60 9.99 15.03
C GLY A 421 -3.45 9.82 13.51
N PHE A 422 -2.28 9.38 13.03
CA PHE A 422 -2.06 9.13 11.61
C PHE A 422 -2.92 7.99 11.06
N VAL A 423 -3.21 6.97 11.89
CA VAL A 423 -4.08 5.84 11.53
C VAL A 423 -5.53 6.30 11.40
N GLY A 424 -6.03 7.11 12.34
CA GLY A 424 -7.37 7.71 12.27
C GLY A 424 -7.54 8.56 11.01
N GLY A 425 -6.55 9.39 10.68
CA GLY A 425 -6.55 10.19 9.45
C GLY A 425 -6.53 9.38 8.15
N ARG A 426 -5.80 8.25 8.14
CA ARG A 426 -5.81 7.30 7.01
C ARG A 426 -7.18 6.62 6.87
N ALA A 427 -7.87 6.33 7.97
CA ALA A 427 -9.23 5.79 7.95
C ALA A 427 -10.25 6.80 7.40
N TRP A 428 -10.17 8.08 7.80
CA TRP A 428 -10.97 9.14 7.20
C TRP A 428 -10.74 9.22 5.68
N THR A 429 -9.48 9.19 5.26
CA THR A 429 -9.11 9.19 3.83
C THR A 429 -9.74 8.00 3.07
N ALA A 430 -9.82 6.82 3.68
CA ALA A 430 -10.49 5.65 3.10
C ALA A 430 -11.99 5.89 2.88
N VAL A 431 -12.67 6.55 3.83
CA VAL A 431 -14.08 6.94 3.71
C VAL A 431 -14.28 7.91 2.55
N VAL A 432 -13.39 8.88 2.37
CA VAL A 432 -13.44 9.82 1.23
C VAL A 432 -13.20 9.11 -0.10
N TYR A 433 -12.24 8.18 -0.20
CA TYR A 433 -12.06 7.40 -1.42
C TYR A 433 -13.28 6.56 -1.76
N TYR A 434 -13.88 5.88 -0.77
CA TYR A 434 -15.13 5.16 -0.97
C TYR A 434 -16.25 6.08 -1.47
N PHE A 435 -16.38 7.28 -0.90
CA PHE A 435 -17.36 8.28 -1.35
C PHE A 435 -17.17 8.66 -2.82
N ILE A 436 -15.93 8.92 -3.25
CA ILE A 436 -15.60 9.24 -4.64
C ILE A 436 -15.98 8.07 -5.56
N VAL A 437 -15.58 6.84 -5.22
CA VAL A 437 -15.87 5.63 -6.02
C VAL A 437 -17.37 5.37 -6.12
N LEU A 438 -18.10 5.45 -5.00
CA LEU A 438 -19.54 5.24 -4.95
C LEU A 438 -20.28 6.24 -5.85
N ASN A 439 -19.95 7.52 -5.74
CA ASN A 439 -20.58 8.56 -6.53
C ASN A 439 -20.20 8.50 -8.01
N MET A 440 -19.00 8.04 -8.35
CA MET A 440 -18.67 7.76 -9.74
C MET A 440 -19.54 6.62 -10.32
N GLY A 441 -19.84 5.60 -9.52
CA GLY A 441 -20.83 4.58 -9.86
C GLY A 441 -22.24 5.15 -10.04
N TYR A 442 -22.67 6.07 -9.17
CA TYR A 442 -23.95 6.77 -9.31
C TYR A 442 -24.02 7.66 -10.53
N LEU A 443 -22.93 8.36 -10.89
CA LEU A 443 -22.87 9.18 -12.10
C LEU A 443 -23.13 8.34 -13.35
N CYS A 444 -22.46 7.19 -13.47
CA CYS A 444 -22.67 6.27 -14.58
C CYS A 444 -24.15 5.86 -14.70
N TYR A 445 -24.81 5.63 -13.55
CA TYR A 445 -26.22 5.30 -13.51
C TYR A 445 -27.14 6.47 -13.88
N ILE A 446 -26.89 7.67 -13.33
CA ILE A 446 -27.69 8.86 -13.59
C ILE A 446 -27.66 9.20 -15.09
N LEU A 447 -26.47 9.17 -15.71
CA LEU A 447 -26.28 9.44 -17.13
C LEU A 447 -27.06 8.45 -18.00
N TYR A 448 -27.04 7.16 -17.63
CA TYR A 448 -27.85 6.16 -18.30
C TYR A 448 -29.35 6.45 -18.16
N ARG A 449 -29.82 6.74 -16.94
CA ARG A 449 -31.25 6.95 -16.67
C ARG A 449 -31.83 8.16 -17.40
N VAL A 450 -31.04 9.23 -17.57
CA VAL A 450 -31.48 10.45 -18.24
C VAL A 450 -31.64 10.24 -19.75
N THR A 451 -30.87 9.34 -20.35
CA THR A 451 -30.80 9.23 -21.82
C THR A 451 -31.27 7.91 -22.38
N GLU A 452 -31.42 6.89 -21.54
CA GLU A 452 -31.70 5.48 -21.91
C GLU A 452 -30.71 4.91 -22.95
N LYS A 453 -29.51 5.53 -23.06
CA LYS A 453 -28.47 5.14 -24.00
C LYS A 453 -27.25 4.60 -23.25
N ASP A 454 -26.95 3.32 -23.46
CA ASP A 454 -25.77 2.66 -22.90
C ASP A 454 -24.43 3.31 -23.32
N MET A 455 -24.41 4.03 -24.45
CA MET A 455 -23.20 4.67 -24.97
C MET A 455 -22.77 5.90 -24.16
N LEU A 456 -23.70 6.67 -23.58
CA LEU A 456 -23.40 7.97 -22.99
C LEU A 456 -22.47 7.88 -21.76
N PRO A 457 -22.69 6.98 -20.78
CA PRO A 457 -21.76 6.83 -19.66
C PRO A 457 -20.33 6.53 -20.11
N GLY A 458 -20.17 5.80 -21.22
CA GLY A 458 -18.87 5.49 -21.81
C GLY A 458 -18.19 6.72 -22.40
N VAL A 459 -18.90 7.47 -23.25
CA VAL A 459 -18.37 8.69 -23.88
C VAL A 459 -17.96 9.71 -22.82
N VAL A 460 -18.83 10.00 -21.85
CA VAL A 460 -18.53 10.96 -20.77
C VAL A 460 -17.32 10.51 -19.96
N SER A 461 -17.25 9.23 -19.59
CA SER A 461 -16.14 8.70 -18.81
C SER A 461 -14.81 8.69 -19.55
N VAL A 462 -14.81 8.44 -20.86
CA VAL A 462 -13.61 8.52 -21.71
C VAL A 462 -13.15 9.98 -21.86
N CYS A 463 -14.07 10.92 -22.09
CA CYS A 463 -13.72 12.34 -22.13
C CYS A 463 -13.18 12.83 -20.78
N MET A 464 -13.83 12.44 -19.68
CA MET A 464 -13.41 12.79 -18.33
C MET A 464 -12.02 12.21 -18.02
N SER A 465 -11.77 10.93 -18.34
CA SER A 465 -10.46 10.33 -18.07
C SER A 465 -9.35 10.94 -18.92
N ALA A 466 -9.64 11.35 -20.17
CA ALA A 466 -8.69 12.10 -20.99
C ALA A 466 -8.31 13.44 -20.33
N VAL A 467 -9.31 14.22 -19.88
CA VAL A 467 -9.07 15.48 -19.16
C VAL A 467 -8.29 15.24 -17.88
N LEU A 468 -8.68 14.26 -17.07
CA LEU A 468 -7.99 13.93 -15.81
C LEU A 468 -6.56 13.42 -16.05
N THR A 469 -6.30 12.74 -17.16
CA THR A 469 -4.94 12.32 -17.54
C THR A 469 -4.08 13.52 -17.91
N VAL A 470 -4.65 14.52 -18.61
CA VAL A 470 -3.95 15.78 -18.90
C VAL A 470 -3.68 16.55 -17.60
N VAL A 471 -4.64 16.60 -16.67
CA VAL A 471 -4.44 17.20 -15.34
C VAL A 471 -3.35 16.47 -14.55
N MET A 472 -3.34 15.14 -14.59
CA MET A 472 -2.32 14.33 -13.93
C MET A 472 -0.90 14.61 -14.46
N LEU A 473 -0.75 14.64 -15.79
CA LEU A 473 0.52 14.99 -16.44
C LEU A 473 0.93 16.43 -16.16
N GLY A 474 0.02 17.38 -16.33
CA GLY A 474 0.26 18.80 -16.08
C GLY A 474 0.62 19.09 -14.62
N GLY A 475 -0.07 18.43 -13.67
CA GLY A 475 0.20 18.53 -12.25
C GLY A 475 1.58 18.00 -11.88
N PHE A 476 2.03 16.89 -12.49
CA PHE A 476 3.40 16.42 -12.34
C PHE A 476 4.41 17.40 -12.94
N VAL A 477 4.19 17.92 -14.15
CA VAL A 477 5.10 18.91 -14.77
C VAL A 477 5.25 20.15 -13.89
N GLN A 478 4.19 20.61 -13.23
CA GLN A 478 4.22 21.82 -12.40
C GLN A 478 4.91 21.61 -11.05
N ASN A 479 4.68 20.48 -10.38
CA ASN A 479 5.10 20.30 -8.98
C ASN A 479 6.02 19.09 -8.73
N GLY A 480 6.21 18.21 -9.71
CA GLY A 480 6.89 16.92 -9.55
C GLY A 480 8.42 16.98 -9.43
N GLY A 481 9.01 18.18 -9.50
CA GLY A 481 10.43 18.39 -9.22
C GLY A 481 10.74 18.49 -7.72
N GLU A 482 9.72 18.55 -6.87
CA GLU A 482 9.83 18.55 -5.41
C GLU A 482 9.04 17.34 -4.86
N VAL A 483 9.46 16.78 -3.72
CA VAL A 483 8.86 15.62 -3.05
C VAL A 483 8.42 15.95 -1.62
N LEU A 484 8.85 17.08 -1.04
CA LEU A 484 8.51 17.49 0.32
C LEU A 484 7.47 18.64 0.30
N PRO A 485 6.37 18.55 1.07
CA PRO A 485 5.32 19.57 1.08
C PRO A 485 5.76 20.96 1.52
N ASP A 486 6.72 21.05 2.43
CA ASP A 486 7.17 22.31 3.01
C ASP A 486 8.18 23.06 2.12
N ASN A 487 8.66 22.41 1.06
CA ASN A 487 9.61 23.01 0.14
C ASN A 487 8.91 23.84 -0.96
N PRO A 488 9.60 24.85 -1.53
CA PRO A 488 9.09 25.60 -2.65
C PRO A 488 8.75 24.69 -3.84
N VAL A 489 7.65 25.03 -4.53
CA VAL A 489 7.21 24.29 -5.72
C VAL A 489 8.31 24.31 -6.79
N LYS A 490 8.66 23.13 -7.30
CA LYS A 490 9.64 22.94 -8.37
C LYS A 490 9.03 22.16 -9.54
N LYS A 491 9.23 22.69 -10.76
CA LYS A 491 8.80 22.04 -12.00
C LYS A 491 9.59 20.76 -12.25
N ALA A 492 8.92 19.74 -12.76
CA ALA A 492 9.55 18.49 -13.17
C ALA A 492 10.11 18.58 -14.59
N ASP A 493 11.27 17.95 -14.81
CA ASP A 493 11.77 17.65 -16.16
C ASP A 493 11.43 16.20 -16.51
N VAL A 494 10.38 16.02 -17.31
CA VAL A 494 9.87 14.70 -17.73
C VAL A 494 10.91 13.93 -18.55
N VAL A 495 11.71 14.62 -19.38
CA VAL A 495 12.75 13.99 -20.19
C VAL A 495 13.87 13.50 -19.29
N ASN A 496 14.26 14.30 -18.30
CA ASN A 496 15.21 13.88 -17.29
C ASN A 496 14.69 12.68 -16.49
N SER A 497 13.45 12.71 -15.99
CA SER A 497 12.88 11.57 -15.25
C SER A 497 12.96 10.26 -16.04
N LEU A 498 12.64 10.28 -17.34
CA LEU A 498 12.76 9.10 -18.20
C LEU A 498 14.22 8.67 -18.41
N ARG A 499 15.14 9.62 -18.57
CA ARG A 499 16.59 9.34 -18.68
C ARG A 499 17.11 8.68 -17.40
N VAL A 500 16.74 9.21 -16.24
CA VAL A 500 17.12 8.68 -14.92
C VAL A 500 16.59 7.26 -14.76
N MET A 501 15.30 7.03 -15.05
CA MET A 501 14.71 5.68 -14.95
C MET A 501 15.28 4.68 -15.95
N LYS A 502 15.65 5.13 -17.16
CA LYS A 502 16.32 4.29 -18.15
C LYS A 502 17.66 3.77 -17.61
N ASN A 503 18.41 4.63 -16.92
CA ASN A 503 19.69 4.26 -16.33
C ASN A 503 19.51 3.46 -15.03
N ASN A 504 18.45 3.73 -14.26
CA ASN A 504 18.14 3.11 -12.97
C ASN A 504 16.95 2.16 -13.06
N LYS A 505 17.10 1.10 -13.86
CA LYS A 505 16.02 0.18 -14.25
C LYS A 505 15.37 -0.59 -13.10
N TYR A 506 15.94 -0.56 -11.89
CA TYR A 506 15.41 -1.24 -10.71
C TYR A 506 14.70 -0.28 -9.74
N PHE A 507 14.33 0.93 -10.19
CA PHE A 507 13.60 1.91 -9.37
C PHE A 507 14.36 2.34 -8.10
N ILE A 508 15.69 2.24 -8.09
CA ILE A 508 16.61 2.73 -7.04
C ILE A 508 17.90 3.18 -7.75
N PRO A 509 18.72 4.10 -7.18
CA PRO A 509 20.03 4.39 -7.73
C PRO A 509 20.88 3.13 -7.95
N ASN A 510 21.46 2.98 -9.14
CA ASN A 510 22.40 1.89 -9.41
C ASN A 510 23.60 1.94 -8.47
N SER A 511 24.04 3.14 -8.07
CA SER A 511 25.15 3.30 -7.13
C SER A 511 24.89 2.64 -5.78
N THR A 512 23.63 2.57 -5.35
CA THR A 512 23.23 1.84 -4.12
C THR A 512 23.31 0.33 -4.30
N ILE A 513 23.01 -0.16 -5.50
CA ILE A 513 23.14 -1.59 -5.83
C ILE A 513 24.61 -1.97 -5.83
N LEU A 514 25.45 -1.20 -6.53
CA LEU A 514 26.90 -1.42 -6.61
C LEU A 514 27.54 -1.37 -5.22
N LEU A 515 27.15 -0.40 -4.38
CA LEU A 515 27.63 -0.34 -3.01
C LEU A 515 27.20 -1.57 -2.20
N GLY A 516 25.95 -2.02 -2.35
CA GLY A 516 25.45 -3.21 -1.66
C GLY A 516 26.23 -4.47 -2.07
N GLU A 517 26.48 -4.65 -3.37
CA GLU A 517 27.25 -5.76 -3.91
C GLU A 517 28.70 -5.79 -3.39
N GLU A 518 29.37 -4.63 -3.33
CA GLU A 518 30.74 -4.55 -2.78
C GLU A 518 30.80 -4.79 -1.26
N LEU A 519 29.78 -4.36 -0.51
CA LEU A 519 29.69 -4.64 0.93
C LEU A 519 29.44 -6.11 1.22
N GLU A 520 28.57 -6.77 0.46
CA GLU A 520 28.34 -8.23 0.59
C GLU A 520 29.60 -9.02 0.21
N LYS A 521 30.28 -8.63 -0.88
CA LYS A 521 31.55 -9.23 -1.27
C LYS A 521 32.61 -9.08 -0.18
N LEU A 522 32.72 -7.91 0.43
CA LEU A 522 33.66 -7.69 1.55
C LEU A 522 33.29 -8.52 2.78
N THR A 523 31.99 -8.71 3.05
CA THR A 523 31.48 -9.57 4.13
C THR A 523 31.88 -11.03 3.88
N ASP A 524 31.72 -11.53 2.64
CA ASP A 524 32.15 -12.87 2.23
C ASP A 524 33.68 -13.06 2.31
N GLU A 525 34.46 -12.04 1.91
CA GLU A 525 35.93 -12.09 1.90
C GLU A 525 36.54 -12.05 3.31
N THR A 526 35.95 -11.28 4.22
CA THR A 526 36.45 -11.12 5.60
C THR A 526 35.90 -12.19 6.54
N GLY A 527 34.68 -12.68 6.28
CA GLY A 527 33.94 -13.53 7.20
C GLY A 527 33.32 -12.77 8.39
N ASP A 528 33.49 -11.43 8.43
CA ASP A 528 33.04 -10.57 9.50
C ASP A 528 31.71 -9.91 9.14
N GLN A 529 30.80 -9.79 10.11
CA GLN A 529 29.59 -8.99 9.91
C GLN A 529 29.98 -7.50 9.90
N LEU A 530 29.77 -6.84 8.76
CA LEU A 530 30.11 -5.42 8.63
C LEU A 530 29.10 -4.55 9.38
N CYS A 531 29.56 -3.78 10.35
CA CYS A 531 28.82 -2.68 10.96
C CYS A 531 29.24 -1.38 10.29
N VAL A 532 28.35 -0.84 9.47
CA VAL A 532 28.67 0.16 8.46
C VAL A 532 28.10 1.52 8.85
N VAL A 533 28.97 2.54 8.86
CA VAL A 533 28.59 3.95 8.85
C VAL A 533 28.71 4.51 7.43
N MET A 534 27.66 5.20 6.97
CA MET A 534 27.55 5.75 5.62
C MET A 534 26.71 7.03 5.59
N PRO A 535 26.68 7.77 4.48
CA PRO A 535 25.80 8.93 4.36
C PRO A 535 24.32 8.54 4.52
N LYS A 536 23.58 9.26 5.36
CA LYS A 536 22.13 9.02 5.57
C LYS A 536 21.32 9.29 4.31
N LEU A 537 21.51 10.49 3.78
CA LEU A 537 20.92 10.96 2.53
C LEU A 537 22.05 11.33 1.57
N VAL A 538 21.89 10.96 0.31
CA VAL A 538 22.78 11.39 -0.78
C VAL A 538 21.94 12.04 -1.87
N VAL A 539 22.51 12.98 -2.60
CA VAL A 539 21.89 13.53 -3.81
C VAL A 539 22.37 12.73 -5.00
N ASP A 540 21.45 12.09 -5.72
CA ASP A 540 21.71 11.41 -6.99
C ASP A 540 20.73 11.89 -8.06
N ASN A 541 21.22 12.18 -9.28
CA ASN A 541 20.41 12.68 -10.39
C ASN A 541 19.40 13.76 -9.94
N ASP A 542 19.89 14.75 -9.17
CA ASP A 542 19.13 15.86 -8.56
C ASP A 542 17.98 15.46 -7.61
N ALA A 543 17.98 14.23 -7.10
CA ALA A 543 17.01 13.72 -6.15
C ALA A 543 17.67 13.22 -4.86
N LEU A 544 16.98 13.40 -3.73
CA LEU A 544 17.40 12.83 -2.46
C LEU A 544 17.18 11.32 -2.47
N HIS A 545 18.22 10.57 -2.10
CA HIS A 545 18.18 9.14 -1.88
C HIS A 545 18.52 8.80 -0.44
N SER A 546 17.62 8.06 0.22
CA SER A 546 17.79 7.59 1.58
C SER A 546 18.66 6.33 1.64
N LEU A 547 19.97 6.50 1.45
CA LEU A 547 20.94 5.43 1.31
C LEU A 547 20.98 4.51 2.54
N ALA A 548 21.23 5.05 3.73
CA ALA A 548 21.44 4.27 4.94
C ALA A 548 20.29 3.31 5.29
N VAL A 549 19.04 3.71 5.03
CA VAL A 549 17.85 2.89 5.30
C VAL A 549 17.49 1.94 4.15
N SER A 550 18.05 2.15 2.96
CA SER A 550 17.73 1.35 1.75
C SER A 550 18.78 0.31 1.41
N ILE A 551 20.04 0.51 1.85
CA ILE A 551 21.19 -0.31 1.46
C ILE A 551 20.99 -1.80 1.74
N ARG A 552 20.31 -2.15 2.85
CA ARG A 552 20.03 -3.53 3.24
C ARG A 552 19.06 -4.27 2.32
N ALA A 553 18.45 -3.59 1.34
CA ALA A 553 17.75 -4.27 0.25
C ALA A 553 18.71 -4.99 -0.72
N TYR A 554 19.99 -4.63 -0.70
CA TYR A 554 21.05 -5.17 -1.55
C TYR A 554 22.24 -5.74 -0.77
N ALA A 555 22.40 -5.30 0.49
CA ALA A 555 23.35 -5.88 1.43
C ALA A 555 22.62 -6.36 2.71
N PRO A 556 21.88 -7.47 2.69
CA PRO A 556 21.12 -7.94 3.85
C PRO A 556 22.00 -8.35 5.03
N ASP A 557 23.26 -8.70 4.85
CA ASP A 557 24.08 -9.30 5.92
C ASP A 557 24.81 -8.25 6.79
N ILE A 558 24.83 -7.00 6.34
CA ILE A 558 25.41 -5.88 7.10
C ILE A 558 24.48 -5.35 8.20
N ILE A 559 25.11 -4.69 9.17
CA ILE A 559 24.47 -3.74 10.09
C ILE A 559 24.64 -2.32 9.54
N SER A 560 23.53 -1.61 9.30
CA SER A 560 23.54 -0.20 8.92
C SER A 560 23.41 0.67 10.17
N ALA A 561 24.54 1.05 10.76
CA ALA A 561 24.56 1.91 11.96
C ALA A 561 23.90 3.27 11.68
N SER A 562 24.09 3.80 10.47
CA SER A 562 23.48 5.04 9.99
C SER A 562 21.95 5.03 9.95
N ALA A 563 21.30 3.86 9.89
CA ALA A 563 19.84 3.77 9.95
C ALA A 563 19.28 3.99 11.37
N MET A 564 20.13 3.93 12.41
CA MET A 564 19.73 3.99 13.82
C MET A 564 19.16 5.35 14.24
N GLU A 565 19.55 6.44 13.59
CA GLU A 565 18.99 7.77 13.89
C GLU A 565 17.46 7.80 13.68
N ARG A 566 16.99 7.13 12.61
CA ARG A 566 15.56 7.01 12.30
C ARG A 566 14.90 5.84 13.03
N TYR A 567 15.58 4.70 13.10
CA TYR A 567 15.08 3.48 13.71
C TYR A 567 15.93 3.14 14.93
N THR A 568 15.65 3.76 16.07
CA THR A 568 16.51 3.73 17.27
C THR A 568 16.50 2.41 18.04
N MET A 569 15.71 1.43 17.61
CA MET A 569 15.53 0.17 18.34
C MET A 569 16.73 -0.76 18.09
N SER A 570 17.49 -1.05 19.15
CA SER A 570 18.62 -1.97 19.13
C SER A 570 18.84 -2.59 20.51
N ASN A 571 19.42 -3.79 20.52
CA ASN A 571 19.86 -4.47 21.74
C ASN A 571 21.27 -4.02 22.18
N ASN A 572 22.00 -3.30 21.31
CA ASN A 572 23.26 -2.62 21.63
C ASN A 572 22.95 -1.16 22.03
N PRO A 573 23.20 -0.77 23.31
CA PRO A 573 22.94 0.59 23.78
C PRO A 573 23.68 1.68 22.99
N ALA A 574 24.97 1.46 22.67
CA ALA A 574 25.78 2.44 21.93
C ALA A 574 25.21 2.70 20.52
N LEU A 575 24.78 1.66 19.82
CA LEU A 575 24.11 1.80 18.51
C LEU A 575 22.70 2.41 18.65
N SER A 576 21.97 2.13 19.72
CA SER A 576 20.63 2.69 19.93
C SER A 576 20.63 4.20 20.12
N GLU A 577 21.72 4.74 20.66
CA GLU A 577 21.92 6.17 20.89
C GLU A 577 22.63 6.88 19.74
N TYR A 578 23.15 6.14 18.75
CA TYR A 578 23.90 6.69 17.62
C TYR A 578 23.07 7.67 16.78
N LYS A 579 23.60 8.88 16.61
CA LYS A 579 22.95 9.99 15.86
C LYS A 579 23.69 10.42 14.59
N GLN A 580 24.88 9.89 14.34
CA GLN A 580 25.71 10.25 13.19
C GLN A 580 26.00 11.77 13.11
N VAL A 581 26.29 12.41 14.24
CA VAL A 581 26.54 13.86 14.26
C VAL A 581 27.98 14.14 13.83
N ASN A 582 28.93 13.36 14.35
CA ASN A 582 30.36 13.60 14.09
C ASN A 582 30.79 13.08 12.73
N TYR A 583 30.17 12.00 12.22
CA TYR A 583 30.38 11.60 10.82
C TYR A 583 29.95 12.70 9.84
N ASP A 584 28.75 13.27 10.03
CA ASP A 584 28.25 14.32 9.14
C ASP A 584 29.14 15.58 9.22
N ALA A 585 29.63 15.93 10.42
CA ALA A 585 30.59 17.02 10.62
C ALA A 585 31.95 16.75 9.95
N PHE A 586 32.48 15.53 10.06
CA PHE A 586 33.75 15.15 9.43
C PHE A 586 33.67 15.19 7.90
N VAL A 587 32.57 14.70 7.32
CA VAL A 587 32.39 14.75 5.85
C VAL A 587 32.24 16.19 5.35
N ALA A 588 31.64 17.08 6.15
CA ALA A 588 31.51 18.50 5.80
C ALA A 588 32.83 19.28 5.94
N ASP A 589 33.63 18.98 6.96
CA ASP A 589 34.94 19.59 7.22
C ASP A 589 35.93 18.54 7.76
N PRO A 590 36.74 17.91 6.89
CA PRO A 590 37.59 16.78 7.24
C PRO A 590 38.90 17.23 7.91
N ASN A 591 38.80 17.88 9.06
CA ASN A 591 39.93 18.28 9.89
C ASN A 591 40.21 17.25 11.02
N GLN A 592 41.37 17.34 11.68
CA GLN A 592 41.77 16.38 12.72
C GLN A 592 40.82 16.42 13.93
N GLU A 593 40.31 17.60 14.30
CA GLU A 593 39.37 17.73 15.43
C GLU A 593 38.07 16.95 15.18
N ASN A 594 37.53 17.03 13.96
CA ASN A 594 36.34 16.28 13.57
C ASN A 594 36.63 14.78 13.39
N ALA A 595 37.85 14.43 12.97
CA ALA A 595 38.31 13.05 12.91
C ALA A 595 38.34 12.41 14.32
N ASP A 596 38.94 13.08 15.31
CA ASP A 596 39.02 12.60 16.70
C ASP A 596 37.61 12.47 17.32
N LYS A 597 36.71 13.42 17.02
CA LYS A 597 35.29 13.35 17.45
C LYS A 597 34.55 12.19 16.81
N LEU A 598 34.81 11.90 15.53
CA LEU A 598 34.24 10.75 14.84
C LEU A 598 34.74 9.45 15.46
N GLU A 599 36.05 9.29 15.66
CA GLU A 599 36.60 8.08 16.29
C GLU A 599 35.97 7.82 17.66
N LYS A 600 35.79 8.88 18.46
CA LYS A 600 35.10 8.80 19.76
C LYS A 600 33.60 8.49 19.64
N GLU A 601 32.92 8.93 18.58
CA GLU A 601 31.51 8.59 18.30
C GLU A 601 31.35 7.11 17.93
N LEU A 602 32.36 6.52 17.27
CA LEU A 602 32.35 5.13 16.83
C LEU A 602 32.77 4.15 17.94
N ASP A 603 33.41 4.63 19.01
CA ASP A 603 33.86 3.78 20.11
C ASP A 603 32.70 3.02 20.77
N GLY A 604 32.88 1.71 21.00
CA GLY A 604 31.86 0.82 21.57
C GLY A 604 30.65 0.52 20.67
N THR A 605 30.53 1.13 19.49
CA THR A 605 29.42 0.86 18.55
C THR A 605 29.60 -0.45 17.77
N GLY A 606 30.84 -0.94 17.68
CA GLY A 606 31.20 -2.10 16.86
C GLY A 606 31.35 -1.77 15.37
N VAL A 607 31.35 -0.48 14.99
CA VAL A 607 31.58 -0.06 13.60
C VAL A 607 33.00 -0.46 13.17
N ASN A 608 33.06 -1.29 12.13
CA ASN A 608 34.30 -1.77 11.51
C ASN A 608 34.38 -1.39 10.02
N CYS A 609 33.35 -0.75 9.48
CA CYS A 609 33.28 -0.32 8.09
C CYS A 609 32.75 1.12 7.98
N ILE A 610 33.45 1.96 7.21
CA ILE A 610 33.04 3.33 6.91
C ILE A 610 32.92 3.49 5.39
N VAL A 611 31.82 4.06 4.92
CA VAL A 611 31.60 4.41 3.52
C VAL A 611 31.64 5.91 3.37
N THR A 612 32.39 6.41 2.38
CA THR A 612 32.47 7.85 2.05
C THR A 612 32.25 8.11 0.57
N GLN A 613 31.99 9.38 0.21
CA GLN A 613 31.86 9.82 -1.19
C GLN A 613 33.14 10.46 -1.77
N SER A 614 34.23 10.44 -1.01
CA SER A 614 35.55 10.93 -1.44
C SER A 614 36.65 10.01 -0.90
N PRO A 615 37.73 9.78 -1.67
CA PRO A 615 38.90 9.04 -1.22
C PRO A 615 39.85 9.90 -0.37
N ASP A 616 39.65 11.22 -0.28
CA ASP A 616 40.60 12.20 0.31
C ASP A 616 40.70 12.14 1.85
N TYR A 617 40.30 11.02 2.46
CA TYR A 617 40.30 10.77 3.90
C TYR A 617 41.35 9.76 4.34
N LYS A 618 42.15 9.25 3.40
CA LYS A 618 43.09 8.15 3.63
C LYS A 618 43.97 8.32 4.86
N GLU A 619 44.70 9.43 4.97
CA GLU A 619 45.62 9.66 6.08
C GLU A 619 44.94 9.63 7.46
N ARG A 620 43.71 10.17 7.54
CA ARG A 620 42.92 10.21 8.79
C ARG A 620 42.38 8.83 9.14
N PHE A 621 41.83 8.12 8.16
CA PHE A 621 41.28 6.78 8.38
C PHE A 621 42.36 5.74 8.67
N ASP A 622 43.52 5.84 8.01
CA ASP A 622 44.71 5.03 8.34
C ASP A 622 45.10 5.28 9.81
N GLY A 623 45.03 6.52 10.29
CA GLY A 623 45.24 6.89 11.70
C GLY A 623 44.26 6.26 12.70
N MET A 624 43.01 6.04 12.29
CA MET A 624 41.97 5.34 13.09
C MET A 624 42.02 3.81 12.97
N GLY A 625 42.93 3.29 12.12
CA GLY A 625 43.09 1.87 11.83
C GLY A 625 42.21 1.33 10.70
N TYR A 626 41.55 2.20 9.92
CA TYR A 626 40.78 1.80 8.74
C TYR A 626 41.63 1.89 7.48
N SER A 627 41.50 0.92 6.59
CA SER A 627 42.18 0.90 5.29
C SER A 627 41.18 0.86 4.14
N LEU A 628 41.49 1.55 3.03
CA LEU A 628 40.67 1.50 1.82
C LEU A 628 40.72 0.08 1.23
N LYS A 629 39.57 -0.61 1.18
CA LYS A 629 39.46 -1.97 0.63
C LYS A 629 38.86 -2.01 -0.76
N ALA A 630 37.83 -1.20 -0.99
CA ALA A 630 37.09 -1.21 -2.24
C ALA A 630 36.56 0.18 -2.59
N SER A 631 36.20 0.34 -3.85
CA SER A 631 35.43 1.48 -4.35
C SER A 631 34.43 0.96 -5.36
N THR A 632 33.24 1.56 -5.41
CA THR A 632 32.24 1.18 -6.42
C THR A 632 32.75 1.50 -7.83
N GLU A 633 32.36 0.70 -8.83
CA GLU A 633 32.81 0.87 -10.22
C GLU A 633 32.51 2.26 -10.81
N ASP A 634 31.45 2.91 -10.32
CA ASP A 634 31.07 4.27 -10.73
C ASP A 634 31.90 5.37 -10.03
N GLY A 635 32.85 4.99 -9.17
CA GLY A 635 33.74 5.89 -8.43
C GLY A 635 33.02 6.72 -7.37
N ARG A 636 31.78 6.37 -7.01
CA ARG A 636 30.95 7.19 -6.13
C ARG A 636 31.17 6.93 -4.65
N TYR A 637 31.44 5.68 -4.28
CA TYR A 637 31.60 5.28 -2.89
C TYR A 637 32.94 4.60 -2.66
N PHE A 638 33.56 4.91 -1.52
CA PHE A 638 34.82 4.35 -1.06
C PHE A 638 34.58 3.64 0.26
N ILE A 639 35.03 2.38 0.36
CA ILE A 639 34.78 1.49 1.48
C ILE A 639 36.07 1.31 2.28
N TRP A 640 36.04 1.76 3.52
CA TRP A 640 37.14 1.73 4.48
C TRP A 640 36.84 0.68 5.54
N TYR A 641 37.76 -0.26 5.75
CA TYR A 641 37.59 -1.39 6.65
C TYR A 641 38.69 -1.46 7.70
N LYS A 642 38.29 -1.75 8.94
CA LYS A 642 39.16 -2.04 10.07
C LYS A 642 38.93 -3.49 10.49
N ALA A 643 39.96 -4.32 10.35
CA ALA A 643 39.92 -5.68 10.88
C ALA A 643 39.96 -5.63 12.41
N GLU A 644 39.20 -6.51 13.06
CA GLU A 644 39.24 -6.69 14.53
C GLU A 644 40.55 -7.33 15.02
#